data_AF-A0A7K0DB46-F1
#
_entry.id   AF-A0A7K0DB46-F1
#
_cell.length_a   1.000
_cell.length_b   1.000
_cell.length_c   1.000
_cell.angle_alpha   90.00
_cell.angle_beta   90.00
_cell.angle_gamma   90.00
#
_symmetry.space_group_name_H-M   'P 1'
#
loop_
_entity.id
_entity.type
_entity.pdbx_description
1 polymer ?
#
loop_
_entity_poly.entity_id
_entity_poly.type
_entity_poly.pdbx_seq_one_letter_code
_entity_poly.pdbx_strand_id
1 'polypeptide(L)'
;MTPTPAPATPAPRRPLLIAVAGLTPRTGVTTTTVALAHSWSGPEPAVLVEADLVGGQLAELAAADPYRGLASMSWAAHVGAQPVQVIEHVQYLRNGVGFLASPPGYDTERDAWVTMLLTGRHHDRELEELAAWHELGATVFVDCGAPGPGSALEPILTHADACLVLVHADHPDPDSAGHQIRELVGRTRHPGVLLLGADTDSDYANALRVPALATVPHHRPSATALLRHKPRPWDRNRVLSAARTTAATIDTQLRPPPARPPSTQTNTPHPHTPPRPRVGTLGRPVTGPTVYRIDRPADLRRGPGGASPGPVRDRPGTHAPAPTPPWPRIPPAAPTPPGPAGGSEPPGTAEPSTPNPARPAPPDTGTAPSAQNRDLPASPQPAASRPVPLAETALAGGTGPGLQIQVFGPTRILWRTSSDADIEAAEITRRLEPRSRELLAVLALHPDGLTQPELIEALWGQHPPHRPVKALGNALSRLRTTLVTVTGGPVAGLFTDDRPRYRLGPAVRWVDYWEFGEAVTQRRAAHGEADQAAACARIAAIATAPLAADLSHLWAEPLREATRRDTLGALSWLADHPAAHDPRATLGMLETAVKTDPYNEQLWQYVLRLHARLGEHDALDRTYAVLERKLAEINTEPDQETRQLLDHLRRTTR
;
A
#
# COMPACT_ATOMS: atom_id res chain seq x y z
N MET A 1 -14.99 -39.93 52.39
CA MET A 1 -14.17 -38.95 51.63
C MET A 1 -15.13 -38.17 50.74
N THR A 2 -15.24 -36.86 50.89
CA THR A 2 -15.93 -36.01 49.92
C THR A 2 -15.03 -35.79 48.69
N PRO A 3 -15.55 -35.85 47.45
CA PRO A 3 -14.73 -35.61 46.28
C PRO A 3 -14.34 -34.13 46.19
N THR A 4 -13.07 -33.86 45.93
CA THR A 4 -12.58 -32.51 45.59
C THR A 4 -13.22 -32.08 44.27
N PRO A 5 -13.83 -30.89 44.17
CA PRO A 5 -14.32 -30.39 42.89
C PRO A 5 -13.14 -30.20 41.93
N ALA A 6 -13.32 -30.62 40.67
CA ALA A 6 -12.34 -30.35 39.62
C ALA A 6 -12.14 -28.83 39.46
N PRO A 7 -10.93 -28.36 39.11
CA PRO A 7 -10.70 -26.95 38.85
C PRO A 7 -11.61 -26.49 37.71
N ALA A 8 -12.49 -25.53 37.99
CA ALA A 8 -13.37 -24.98 36.98
C ALA A 8 -12.53 -24.32 35.86
N THR A 9 -12.74 -24.77 34.62
CA THR A 9 -12.11 -24.16 33.45
C THR A 9 -12.40 -22.65 33.46
N PRO A 10 -11.39 -21.77 33.41
CA PRO A 10 -11.64 -20.33 33.38
C PRO A 10 -12.45 -20.02 32.12
N ALA A 11 -13.55 -19.26 32.30
CA ALA A 11 -14.40 -18.86 31.18
C ALA A 11 -13.55 -18.13 30.12
N PRO A 12 -13.77 -18.40 28.81
CA PRO A 12 -12.96 -17.82 27.75
C PRO A 12 -13.00 -16.29 27.83
N ARG A 13 -11.83 -15.67 28.03
CA ARG A 13 -11.70 -14.21 28.05
C ARG A 13 -11.91 -13.68 26.63
N ARG A 14 -12.72 -12.63 26.50
CA ARG A 14 -13.00 -11.96 25.21
C ARG A 14 -11.68 -11.58 24.49
N PRO A 15 -11.53 -11.89 23.19
CA PRO A 15 -10.39 -11.44 22.40
C PRO A 15 -10.43 -9.91 22.21
N LEU A 16 -9.27 -9.30 21.97
CA LEU A 16 -9.11 -7.85 21.88
C LEU A 16 -8.68 -7.43 20.47
N LEU A 17 -9.10 -6.23 20.07
CA LEU A 17 -8.59 -5.55 18.87
C LEU A 17 -7.64 -4.43 19.30
N ILE A 18 -6.37 -4.53 18.95
CA ILE A 18 -5.33 -3.57 19.30
C ILE A 18 -4.75 -2.99 18.01
N ALA A 19 -5.07 -1.73 17.73
CA ALA A 19 -4.54 -1.01 16.58
C ALA A 19 -3.19 -0.38 16.93
N VAL A 20 -2.25 -0.38 15.97
CA VAL A 20 -0.93 0.24 16.08
C VAL A 20 -0.70 1.13 14.87
N ALA A 21 -0.42 2.41 15.09
CA ALA A 21 -0.26 3.43 14.05
C ALA A 21 1.01 4.28 14.30
N GLY A 22 1.59 4.84 13.25
CA GLY A 22 2.67 5.83 13.33
C GLY A 22 2.21 7.22 12.91
N LEU A 23 2.93 8.27 13.33
CA LEU A 23 2.69 9.64 12.85
C LEU A 23 3.28 9.90 11.45
N THR A 24 4.21 9.06 10.99
CA THR A 24 4.94 9.24 9.73
C THR A 24 5.20 7.90 9.05
N PRO A 25 5.34 7.84 7.72
CA PRO A 25 5.78 6.62 7.05
C PRO A 25 7.11 6.11 7.63
N ARG A 26 7.25 4.79 7.77
CA ARG A 26 8.46 4.11 8.26
C ARG A 26 8.86 4.41 9.73
N THR A 27 7.96 4.84 10.63
CA THR A 27 8.28 4.93 12.08
C THR A 27 8.59 3.57 12.74
N GLY A 28 8.49 2.44 12.03
CA GLY A 28 8.72 1.10 12.58
C GLY A 28 7.45 0.44 13.15
N VAL A 29 6.27 0.86 12.68
CA VAL A 29 4.94 0.38 13.13
C VAL A 29 4.87 -1.15 13.01
N THR A 30 4.99 -1.69 11.80
CA THR A 30 5.07 -3.15 11.51
C THR A 30 6.03 -3.92 12.40
N THR A 31 7.23 -3.37 12.67
CA THR A 31 8.22 -4.01 13.54
C THR A 31 7.72 -4.09 14.98
N THR A 32 7.03 -3.05 15.44
CA THR A 32 6.47 -2.93 16.79
C THR A 32 5.23 -3.81 16.93
N THR A 33 4.33 -3.82 15.95
CA THR A 33 3.14 -4.68 15.89
C THR A 33 3.53 -6.17 15.93
N VAL A 34 4.51 -6.59 15.11
CA VAL A 34 5.05 -7.96 15.14
C VAL A 34 5.71 -8.28 16.48
N ALA A 35 6.42 -7.33 17.10
CA ALA A 35 7.04 -7.53 18.41
C ALA A 35 5.99 -7.71 19.52
N LEU A 36 4.92 -6.92 19.51
CA LEU A 36 3.84 -6.97 20.49
C LEU A 36 3.05 -8.27 20.37
N ALA A 37 2.66 -8.68 19.16
CA ALA A 37 1.96 -9.93 18.92
C ALA A 37 2.81 -11.16 19.27
N HIS A 38 4.09 -11.18 18.89
CA HIS A 38 5.02 -12.26 19.28
C HIS A 38 5.22 -12.34 20.80
N SER A 39 5.07 -11.21 21.50
CA SER A 39 5.23 -11.10 22.96
C SER A 39 3.91 -11.12 23.73
N TRP A 40 2.79 -11.43 23.06
CA TRP A 40 1.47 -11.39 23.68
C TRP A 40 1.36 -12.39 24.83
N SER A 41 0.82 -11.93 25.96
CA SER A 41 0.73 -12.70 27.20
C SER A 41 -0.70 -13.05 27.61
N GLY A 42 -1.68 -12.82 26.74
CA GLY A 42 -3.06 -13.26 26.95
C GLY A 42 -3.20 -14.78 26.89
N PRO A 43 -4.34 -15.34 27.36
CA PRO A 43 -4.62 -16.77 27.25
C PRO A 43 -4.86 -17.25 25.80
N GLU A 44 -5.05 -16.33 24.86
CA GLU A 44 -5.33 -16.61 23.45
C GLU A 44 -4.12 -16.27 22.55
N PRO A 45 -3.97 -16.91 21.38
CA PRO A 45 -2.94 -16.54 20.41
C PRO A 45 -3.14 -15.12 19.85
N ALA A 46 -2.07 -14.55 19.30
CA ALA A 46 -2.10 -13.27 18.62
C ALA A 46 -2.02 -13.45 17.08
N VAL A 47 -2.82 -12.69 16.34
CA VAL A 47 -2.80 -12.63 14.88
C VAL A 47 -2.59 -11.18 14.43
N LEU A 48 -1.68 -10.96 13.48
CA LEU A 48 -1.53 -9.66 12.81
C LEU A 48 -2.55 -9.47 11.70
N VAL A 49 -2.96 -8.23 11.48
CA VAL A 49 -3.69 -7.81 10.28
C VAL A 49 -2.99 -6.60 9.69
N GLU A 50 -2.56 -6.71 8.44
CA GLU A 50 -1.96 -5.59 7.71
C GLU A 50 -3.07 -4.70 7.17
N ALA A 51 -3.25 -3.51 7.76
CA ALA A 51 -4.21 -2.50 7.32
C ALA A 51 -3.54 -1.23 6.76
N ASP A 52 -2.20 -1.20 6.67
CA ASP A 52 -1.48 -0.14 5.97
C ASP A 52 -1.94 -0.08 4.49
N LEU A 53 -2.27 1.13 4.02
CA LEU A 53 -2.79 1.42 2.68
C LEU A 53 -1.77 1.07 1.57
N VAL A 54 -0.49 0.94 1.91
CA VAL A 54 0.56 0.46 1.00
C VAL A 54 0.47 -1.05 0.76
N GLY A 55 0.17 -1.82 1.80
CA GLY A 55 0.12 -3.28 1.81
C GLY A 55 1.42 -4.01 1.40
N GLY A 56 1.33 -5.34 1.34
CA GLY A 56 2.39 -6.25 0.88
C GLY A 56 3.57 -6.47 1.84
N GLN A 57 3.70 -5.72 2.93
CA GLN A 57 4.87 -5.72 3.81
C GLN A 57 5.00 -7.02 4.61
N LEU A 58 3.92 -7.57 5.18
CA LEU A 58 4.01 -8.82 5.93
C LEU A 58 4.27 -10.02 5.00
N ALA A 59 3.70 -9.99 3.79
CA ALA A 59 3.94 -10.98 2.75
C ALA A 59 5.40 -10.95 2.25
N GLU A 60 5.97 -9.77 1.98
CA GLU A 60 7.38 -9.61 1.61
C GLU A 60 8.32 -10.12 2.74
N LEU A 61 8.00 -9.80 4.00
CA LEU A 61 8.80 -10.24 5.16
C LEU A 61 8.75 -11.76 5.38
N ALA A 62 7.61 -12.40 5.10
CA ALA A 62 7.46 -13.85 5.19
C ALA A 62 8.07 -14.60 3.99
N ALA A 63 8.09 -13.97 2.81
CA ALA A 63 8.09 -14.62 1.50
C ALA A 63 6.84 -15.50 1.30
N ALA A 64 5.67 -14.90 1.51
CA ALA A 64 4.35 -15.53 1.47
C ALA A 64 3.44 -14.85 0.43
N ASP A 65 2.23 -15.39 0.22
CA ASP A 65 1.30 -14.88 -0.79
C ASP A 65 0.64 -13.55 -0.36
N PRO A 66 0.83 -12.42 -1.06
CA PRO A 66 0.23 -11.14 -0.68
C PRO A 66 -1.29 -11.08 -0.80
N TYR A 67 -1.92 -12.01 -1.54
CA TYR A 67 -3.37 -12.08 -1.68
C TYR A 67 -4.02 -13.00 -0.63
N ARG A 68 -3.25 -13.90 0.00
CA ARG A 68 -3.75 -14.79 1.06
C ARG A 68 -3.77 -14.09 2.42
N GLY A 69 -4.99 -13.89 2.90
CA GLY A 69 -5.33 -12.88 3.89
C GLY A 69 -6.56 -12.13 3.43
N LEU A 70 -6.54 -10.80 3.57
CA LEU A 70 -7.70 -9.93 3.45
C LEU A 70 -8.38 -10.00 2.06
N ALA A 71 -7.61 -10.07 0.97
CA ALA A 71 -8.18 -10.21 -0.37
C ALA A 71 -8.84 -11.58 -0.57
N SER A 72 -8.17 -12.68 -0.20
CA SER A 72 -8.76 -14.02 -0.27
C SER A 72 -10.00 -14.19 0.63
N MET A 73 -10.08 -13.46 1.75
CA MET A 73 -11.26 -13.42 2.61
C MET A 73 -12.41 -12.63 2.00
N SER A 74 -12.13 -11.44 1.44
CA SER A 74 -13.10 -10.65 0.68
C SER A 74 -13.68 -11.45 -0.49
N TRP A 75 -12.84 -12.17 -1.23
CA TRP A 75 -13.26 -13.08 -2.30
C TRP A 75 -14.13 -14.23 -1.76
N ALA A 76 -13.72 -14.91 -0.69
CA ALA A 76 -14.49 -15.98 -0.08
C ALA A 76 -15.85 -15.50 0.45
N ALA A 77 -15.91 -14.29 1.01
CA ALA A 77 -17.15 -13.64 1.46
C ALA A 77 -18.07 -13.24 0.30
N HIS A 78 -17.51 -12.85 -0.85
CA HIS A 78 -18.29 -12.42 -2.02
C HIS A 78 -18.84 -13.60 -2.84
N VAL A 79 -18.13 -14.74 -2.85
CA VAL A 79 -18.46 -15.93 -3.68
C VAL A 79 -19.09 -17.07 -2.87
N GLY A 80 -18.91 -17.09 -1.56
CA GLY A 80 -19.30 -18.21 -0.69
C GLY A 80 -20.76 -18.17 -0.22
N ALA A 81 -21.38 -19.35 -0.16
CA ALA A 81 -22.66 -19.58 0.52
C ALA A 81 -22.48 -20.17 1.93
N GLN A 82 -21.33 -19.91 2.58
CA GLN A 82 -20.92 -20.44 3.89
C GLN A 82 -20.06 -19.40 4.64
N PRO A 83 -20.01 -19.41 5.99
CA PRO A 83 -19.21 -18.46 6.77
C PRO A 83 -17.70 -18.61 6.55
N VAL A 84 -17.03 -17.49 6.26
CA VAL A 84 -15.59 -17.45 5.94
C VAL A 84 -14.73 -17.92 7.12
N GLN A 85 -14.02 -19.04 6.93
CA GLN A 85 -13.13 -19.60 7.94
C GLN A 85 -11.79 -18.86 7.95
N VAL A 86 -11.66 -17.82 8.77
CA VAL A 86 -10.48 -16.92 8.81
C VAL A 86 -9.15 -17.67 8.86
N ILE A 87 -9.08 -18.81 9.56
CA ILE A 87 -7.88 -19.65 9.69
C ILE A 87 -7.35 -20.18 8.35
N GLU A 88 -8.20 -20.35 7.33
CA GLU A 88 -7.79 -20.78 5.98
C GLU A 88 -6.98 -19.69 5.24
N HIS A 89 -7.14 -18.44 5.68
CA HIS A 89 -6.51 -17.25 5.10
C HIS A 89 -5.29 -16.77 5.91
N VAL A 90 -5.07 -17.29 7.12
CA VAL A 90 -3.91 -16.97 7.97
C VAL A 90 -2.63 -17.58 7.38
N GLN A 91 -1.60 -16.75 7.28
CA GLN A 91 -0.22 -17.16 6.99
C GLN A 91 0.67 -16.93 8.22
N TYR A 92 1.92 -17.38 8.20
CA TYR A 92 2.80 -17.33 9.39
C TYR A 92 4.15 -16.68 9.10
N LEU A 93 4.54 -15.74 9.95
CA LEU A 93 5.89 -15.16 9.96
C LEU A 93 6.91 -16.20 10.46
N ARG A 94 8.19 -16.00 10.12
CA ARG A 94 9.32 -16.88 10.54
C ARG A 94 9.53 -16.99 12.06
N ASN A 95 8.86 -16.14 12.84
CA ASN A 95 8.85 -16.13 14.30
C ASN A 95 7.62 -16.84 14.91
N GLY A 96 6.72 -17.41 14.09
CA GLY A 96 5.53 -18.17 14.50
C GLY A 96 4.26 -17.34 14.68
N VAL A 97 4.30 -16.01 14.52
CA VAL A 97 3.09 -15.17 14.58
C VAL A 97 2.26 -15.36 13.30
N GLY A 98 0.96 -15.63 13.47
CA GLY A 98 0.01 -15.68 12.37
C GLY A 98 -0.34 -14.28 11.87
N PHE A 99 -0.62 -14.12 10.58
CA PHE A 99 -1.03 -12.85 9.99
C PHE A 99 -2.00 -13.01 8.81
N LEU A 100 -2.82 -11.99 8.58
CA LEU A 100 -3.58 -11.77 7.35
C LEU A 100 -2.86 -10.69 6.52
N ALA A 101 -2.44 -11.04 5.30
CA ALA A 101 -1.80 -10.11 4.38
C ALA A 101 -2.79 -9.11 3.77
N SER A 102 -2.30 -7.91 3.44
CA SER A 102 -2.91 -6.99 2.49
C SER A 102 -2.12 -7.06 1.18
N PRO A 103 -2.75 -7.09 -0.01
CA PRO A 103 -2.04 -6.96 -1.28
C PRO A 103 -1.24 -5.66 -1.39
N PRO A 104 -0.17 -5.58 -2.19
CA PRO A 104 0.53 -4.34 -2.45
C PRO A 104 -0.31 -3.39 -3.34
N GLY A 105 -0.29 -2.10 -3.02
CA GLY A 105 -0.96 -1.03 -3.77
C GLY A 105 -2.35 -0.67 -3.24
N TYR A 106 -2.79 0.56 -3.51
CA TYR A 106 -4.03 1.14 -2.98
C TYR A 106 -5.30 0.58 -3.63
N ASP A 107 -6.40 0.49 -2.86
CA ASP A 107 -7.63 -0.20 -3.24
C ASP A 107 -8.80 0.19 -2.31
N THR A 108 -9.79 0.88 -2.86
CA THR A 108 -10.95 1.39 -2.11
C THR A 108 -11.95 0.32 -1.69
N GLU A 109 -12.01 -0.82 -2.40
CA GLU A 109 -12.87 -1.93 -1.99
C GLU A 109 -12.22 -2.67 -0.83
N ARG A 110 -10.90 -2.84 -0.83
CA ARG A 110 -10.15 -3.38 0.30
C ARG A 110 -10.30 -2.52 1.56
N ASP A 111 -10.20 -1.19 1.47
CA ASP A 111 -10.44 -0.29 2.60
C ASP A 111 -11.80 -0.55 3.26
N ALA A 112 -12.85 -0.74 2.45
CA ALA A 112 -14.19 -1.09 2.89
C ALA A 112 -14.27 -2.50 3.53
N TRP A 113 -13.66 -3.52 2.90
CA TRP A 113 -13.64 -4.89 3.41
C TRP A 113 -12.82 -5.06 4.70
N VAL A 114 -11.68 -4.38 4.83
CA VAL A 114 -10.84 -4.40 6.04
C VAL A 114 -11.56 -3.71 7.19
N THR A 115 -12.21 -2.57 6.93
CA THR A 115 -13.07 -1.90 7.90
C THR A 115 -14.21 -2.82 8.35
N MET A 116 -14.90 -3.47 7.40
CA MET A 116 -16.03 -4.35 7.70
C MET A 116 -15.60 -5.58 8.52
N LEU A 117 -14.49 -6.23 8.16
CA LEU A 117 -13.96 -7.39 8.88
C LEU A 117 -13.53 -7.05 10.32
N LEU A 118 -12.87 -5.90 10.52
CA LEU A 118 -12.30 -5.51 11.81
C LEU A 118 -13.29 -4.75 12.72
N THR A 119 -14.39 -4.22 12.18
CA THR A 119 -15.40 -3.48 12.97
C THR A 119 -16.80 -4.10 12.97
N GLY A 120 -17.06 -5.10 12.12
CA GLY A 120 -18.39 -5.70 11.91
C GLY A 120 -19.38 -4.79 11.17
N ARG A 121 -18.88 -3.70 10.55
CA ARG A 121 -19.71 -2.58 10.10
C ARG A 121 -19.29 -2.04 8.73
N HIS A 122 -20.26 -1.74 7.89
CA HIS A 122 -20.06 -1.00 6.65
C HIS A 122 -21.14 0.07 6.49
N HIS A 123 -20.74 1.35 6.45
CA HIS A 123 -21.64 2.52 6.30
C HIS A 123 -22.88 2.44 7.23
N ASP A 124 -22.64 2.33 8.54
CA ASP A 124 -23.65 2.23 9.61
C ASP A 124 -24.67 1.08 9.48
N ARG A 125 -24.35 0.04 8.70
CA ARG A 125 -25.03 -1.27 8.76
C ARG A 125 -24.17 -2.30 9.47
N GLU A 126 -24.80 -3.04 10.37
CA GLU A 126 -24.28 -4.28 10.96
C GLU A 126 -24.70 -5.45 10.06
N LEU A 127 -23.83 -6.47 9.93
CA LEU A 127 -24.09 -7.69 9.16
C LEU A 127 -23.85 -8.90 10.07
N GLU A 128 -24.91 -9.67 10.32
CA GLU A 128 -24.90 -10.78 11.27
C GLU A 128 -24.22 -12.07 10.73
N GLU A 129 -23.91 -12.11 9.43
CA GLU A 129 -23.49 -13.34 8.71
C GLU A 129 -22.01 -13.40 8.33
N LEU A 130 -21.25 -12.30 8.50
CA LEU A 130 -19.79 -12.32 8.35
C LEU A 130 -19.14 -12.70 9.69
N ALA A 131 -18.37 -13.78 9.67
CA ALA A 131 -17.61 -14.28 10.83
C ALA A 131 -16.73 -13.16 11.41
N ALA A 132 -17.22 -12.51 12.47
CA ALA A 132 -16.57 -11.36 13.08
C ALA A 132 -15.21 -11.78 13.64
N TRP A 133 -14.24 -10.85 13.70
CA TRP A 133 -12.92 -11.17 14.25
C TRP A 133 -12.95 -11.70 15.69
N HIS A 134 -14.04 -11.51 16.44
CA HIS A 134 -14.27 -12.16 17.74
C HIS A 134 -14.29 -13.69 17.68
N GLU A 135 -14.63 -14.28 16.53
CA GLU A 135 -14.74 -15.73 16.31
C GLU A 135 -13.38 -16.41 16.02
N LEU A 136 -12.33 -15.64 15.72
CA LEU A 136 -10.95 -16.14 15.57
C LEU A 136 -10.42 -16.88 16.80
N GLY A 137 -10.99 -16.60 17.99
CA GLY A 137 -10.43 -17.07 19.26
C GLY A 137 -9.02 -16.53 19.53
N ALA A 138 -8.66 -15.39 18.94
CA ALA A 138 -7.33 -14.78 18.98
C ALA A 138 -7.43 -13.26 19.21
N THR A 139 -6.43 -12.65 19.85
CA THR A 139 -6.30 -11.18 19.90
C THR A 139 -5.71 -10.69 18.58
N VAL A 140 -6.31 -9.64 18.03
CA VAL A 140 -5.98 -9.08 16.72
C VAL A 140 -5.13 -7.83 16.89
N PHE A 141 -3.91 -7.86 16.35
CA PHE A 141 -3.02 -6.72 16.27
C PHE A 141 -3.06 -6.12 14.86
N VAL A 142 -3.61 -4.91 14.72
CA VAL A 142 -3.70 -4.25 13.41
C VAL A 142 -2.48 -3.36 13.21
N ASP A 143 -1.75 -3.58 12.12
CA ASP A 143 -0.75 -2.64 11.63
C ASP A 143 -1.43 -1.62 10.72
N CYS A 144 -1.65 -0.41 11.22
CA CYS A 144 -2.33 0.67 10.51
C CYS A 144 -1.38 1.56 9.69
N GLY A 145 -0.08 1.23 9.62
CA GLY A 145 0.91 2.07 8.95
C GLY A 145 0.95 3.49 9.52
N ALA A 146 0.91 4.50 8.64
CA ALA A 146 0.88 5.92 9.01
C ALA A 146 -0.41 6.59 8.48
N PRO A 147 -1.54 6.50 9.21
CA PRO A 147 -2.84 7.01 8.76
C PRO A 147 -2.86 8.54 8.66
N GLY A 148 -3.19 9.07 7.48
CA GLY A 148 -3.47 10.48 7.27
C GLY A 148 -4.85 10.93 7.78
N PRO A 149 -5.11 12.24 7.90
CA PRO A 149 -6.43 12.76 8.29
C PRO A 149 -7.53 12.29 7.33
N GLY A 150 -8.63 11.76 7.89
CA GLY A 150 -9.73 11.21 7.09
C GLY A 150 -9.45 9.85 6.41
N SER A 151 -8.38 9.15 6.83
CA SER A 151 -8.09 7.78 6.39
C SER A 151 -9.26 6.82 6.66
N ALA A 152 -9.47 5.86 5.75
CA ALA A 152 -10.39 4.74 5.93
C ALA A 152 -10.13 3.88 7.18
N LEU A 153 -8.99 4.06 7.86
CA LEU A 153 -8.65 3.40 9.11
C LEU A 153 -9.30 4.05 10.35
N GLU A 154 -9.86 5.27 10.25
CA GLU A 154 -10.50 5.96 11.38
C GLU A 154 -11.57 5.11 12.12
N PRO A 155 -12.46 4.35 11.45
CA PRO A 155 -13.40 3.46 12.12
C PRO A 155 -12.69 2.35 12.91
N ILE A 156 -11.60 1.79 12.39
CA ILE A 156 -10.83 0.73 13.06
C ILE A 156 -10.17 1.28 14.33
N LEU A 157 -9.51 2.43 14.24
CA LEU A 157 -8.92 3.13 15.40
C LEU A 157 -9.98 3.44 16.47
N THR A 158 -11.16 3.90 16.04
CA THR A 158 -12.29 4.26 16.92
C THR A 158 -12.91 3.04 17.63
N HIS A 159 -13.03 1.90 16.94
CA HIS A 159 -13.66 0.69 17.48
C HIS A 159 -12.70 -0.22 18.24
N ALA A 160 -11.38 -0.07 18.08
CA ALA A 160 -10.37 -0.87 18.76
C ALA A 160 -10.50 -0.83 20.29
N ASP A 161 -10.20 -1.96 20.92
CA ASP A 161 -10.09 -2.08 22.37
C ASP A 161 -8.82 -1.39 22.91
N ALA A 162 -7.80 -1.12 22.07
CA ALA A 162 -6.76 -0.11 22.32
C ALA A 162 -6.17 0.44 21.00
N CYS A 163 -5.65 1.67 21.06
CA CYS A 163 -4.94 2.32 19.95
C CYS A 163 -3.56 2.80 20.42
N LEU A 164 -2.50 2.28 19.80
CA LEU A 164 -1.10 2.55 20.15
C LEU A 164 -0.45 3.43 19.07
N VAL A 165 -0.01 4.64 19.43
CA VAL A 165 0.67 5.55 18.51
C VAL A 165 2.18 5.51 18.73
N LEU A 166 2.92 5.09 17.71
CA LEU A 166 4.37 5.02 17.69
C LEU A 166 4.97 6.35 17.19
N VAL A 167 5.87 6.92 17.97
CA VAL A 167 6.53 8.22 17.71
C VAL A 167 8.04 8.02 17.77
N HIS A 168 8.77 8.43 16.74
CA HIS A 168 10.25 8.45 16.80
C HIS A 168 10.71 9.74 17.48
N ALA A 169 11.70 9.64 18.36
CA ALA A 169 12.33 10.80 19.01
C ALA A 169 13.06 11.75 18.04
N ASP A 170 13.10 11.42 16.74
CA ASP A 170 13.73 12.19 15.66
C ASP A 170 12.69 13.03 14.91
N HIS A 171 11.39 12.94 15.26
CA HIS A 171 10.35 13.77 14.66
C HIS A 171 10.56 15.24 15.06
N PRO A 172 10.71 16.17 14.09
CA PRO A 172 11.41 17.45 14.29
C PRO A 172 10.69 18.45 15.19
N ASP A 173 9.39 18.24 15.43
CA ASP A 173 8.57 19.06 16.33
C ASP A 173 7.76 18.14 17.26
N PRO A 174 8.05 18.13 18.58
CA PRO A 174 7.28 17.36 19.57
C PRO A 174 5.94 18.02 19.93
N ASP A 175 5.79 19.34 19.85
CA ASP A 175 4.53 20.02 20.13
C ASP A 175 3.49 19.72 19.02
N SER A 176 3.95 19.67 17.77
CA SER A 176 3.18 19.23 16.60
C SER A 176 2.84 17.73 16.66
N ALA A 177 3.81 16.86 16.96
CA ALA A 177 3.54 15.44 17.18
C ALA A 177 2.51 15.22 18.31
N GLY A 178 2.66 15.96 19.41
CA GLY A 178 1.70 16.01 20.52
C GLY A 178 0.30 16.45 20.09
N HIS A 179 0.17 17.27 19.05
CA HIS A 179 -1.10 17.63 18.43
C HIS A 179 -1.66 16.49 17.55
N GLN A 180 -0.84 15.94 16.65
CA GLN A 180 -1.23 14.85 15.74
C GLN A 180 -1.68 13.60 16.50
N ILE A 181 -1.01 13.24 17.60
CA ILE A 181 -1.44 12.13 18.49
C ILE A 181 -2.86 12.39 18.99
N ARG A 182 -3.15 13.58 19.53
CA ARG A 182 -4.46 13.94 20.10
C ARG A 182 -5.57 13.99 19.06
N GLU A 183 -5.24 14.35 17.82
CA GLU A 183 -6.17 14.29 16.68
C GLU A 183 -6.46 12.82 16.31
N LEU A 184 -5.41 12.04 16.04
CA LEU A 184 -5.49 10.63 15.64
C LEU A 184 -6.21 9.74 16.66
N VAL A 185 -5.98 9.96 17.96
CA VAL A 185 -6.58 9.14 19.03
C VAL A 185 -7.85 9.72 19.66
N GLY A 186 -8.30 10.90 19.23
CA GLY A 186 -9.35 11.69 19.90
C GLY A 186 -10.74 11.03 20.00
N ARG A 187 -10.98 9.95 19.23
CA ARG A 187 -12.20 9.13 19.24
C ARG A 187 -12.00 7.71 19.78
N THR A 188 -10.74 7.33 20.08
CA THR A 188 -10.39 5.99 20.55
C THR A 188 -10.82 5.79 21.99
N ARG A 189 -11.11 4.55 22.38
CA ARG A 189 -11.49 4.22 23.77
C ARG A 189 -10.31 4.38 24.73
N HIS A 190 -9.15 3.92 24.28
CA HIS A 190 -8.05 3.47 25.11
C HIS A 190 -6.70 3.76 24.40
N PRO A 191 -6.25 5.03 24.39
CA PRO A 191 -5.01 5.43 23.72
C PRO A 191 -3.75 5.10 24.53
N GLY A 192 -2.64 4.81 23.85
CA GLY A 192 -1.31 4.72 24.42
C GLY A 192 -0.24 5.24 23.45
N VAL A 193 0.80 5.90 23.97
CA VAL A 193 1.91 6.43 23.15
C VAL A 193 3.18 5.60 23.38
N LEU A 194 3.82 5.17 22.29
CA LEU A 194 5.06 4.40 22.31
C LEU A 194 6.20 5.24 21.73
N LEU A 195 7.28 5.42 22.50
CA LEU A 195 8.44 6.21 22.07
C LEU A 195 9.53 5.33 21.50
N LEU A 196 9.81 5.46 20.21
CA LEU A 196 10.95 4.82 19.56
C LEU A 196 12.20 5.68 19.75
N GLY A 197 13.19 5.13 20.46
CA GLY A 197 14.51 5.73 20.61
C GLY A 197 14.73 6.69 21.79
N ALA A 198 13.69 7.01 22.58
CA ALA A 198 13.82 7.84 23.79
C ALA A 198 13.04 7.26 24.99
N ASP A 199 13.52 7.55 26.19
CA ASP A 199 12.90 7.14 27.45
C ASP A 199 11.66 8.00 27.77
N THR A 200 10.72 7.42 28.55
CA THR A 200 9.37 7.99 28.79
C THR A 200 9.36 9.26 29.64
N ASP A 201 10.48 9.61 30.27
CA ASP A 201 10.69 10.81 31.10
C ASP A 201 11.60 11.86 30.43
N SER A 202 12.07 11.60 29.20
CA SER A 202 12.93 12.50 28.42
C SER A 202 12.30 13.86 28.09
N ASP A 203 13.12 14.89 27.84
CA ASP A 203 12.65 16.22 27.41
C ASP A 203 11.73 16.15 26.18
N TYR A 204 12.01 15.22 25.26
CA TYR A 204 11.15 14.94 24.11
C TYR A 204 9.77 14.42 24.53
N ALA A 205 9.73 13.42 25.42
CA ALA A 205 8.50 12.87 25.97
C ALA A 205 7.64 13.93 26.68
N ASN A 206 8.29 14.79 27.47
CA ASN A 206 7.63 15.90 28.17
C ASN A 206 7.07 16.94 27.18
N ALA A 207 7.79 17.24 26.09
CA ALA A 207 7.39 18.21 25.08
C ALA A 207 6.21 17.74 24.21
N LEU A 208 5.94 16.44 24.09
CA LEU A 208 4.73 15.91 23.43
C LEU A 208 3.42 16.30 24.16
N ARG A 209 3.51 16.66 25.45
CA ARG A 209 2.35 16.97 26.33
C ARG A 209 1.29 15.85 26.42
N VAL A 210 1.65 14.62 26.06
CA VAL A 210 0.84 13.41 26.21
C VAL A 210 1.66 12.33 26.90
N PRO A 211 1.10 11.56 27.87
CA PRO A 211 1.88 10.54 28.59
C PRO A 211 2.35 9.40 27.68
N ALA A 212 3.65 9.09 27.72
CA ALA A 212 4.20 7.90 27.10
C ALA A 212 3.89 6.65 27.94
N LEU A 213 3.39 5.59 27.29
CA LEU A 213 3.08 4.29 27.90
C LEU A 213 4.35 3.45 28.08
N ALA A 214 5.21 3.40 27.06
CA ALA A 214 6.44 2.63 27.06
C ALA A 214 7.44 3.10 25.99
N THR A 215 8.72 2.77 26.19
CA THR A 215 9.80 2.98 25.21
C THR A 215 10.05 1.72 24.38
N VAL A 216 10.18 1.90 23.07
CA VAL A 216 10.63 0.89 22.11
C VAL A 216 12.11 1.16 21.79
N PRO A 217 13.04 0.22 22.06
CA PRO A 217 14.45 0.45 21.79
C PRO A 217 14.75 0.53 20.28
N HIS A 218 15.27 1.67 19.81
CA HIS A 218 15.73 1.81 18.43
C HIS A 218 17.05 1.04 18.20
N HIS A 219 16.93 -0.29 18.04
CA HIS A 219 18.06 -1.20 17.90
C HIS A 219 17.93 -2.03 16.63
N ARG A 220 18.46 -1.52 15.50
CA ARG A 220 18.33 -2.13 14.17
C ARG A 220 18.67 -3.63 14.12
N PRO A 221 19.74 -4.15 14.76
CA PRO A 221 20.01 -5.60 14.77
C PRO A 221 18.91 -6.44 15.47
N SER A 222 18.24 -5.88 16.48
CA SER A 222 17.11 -6.53 17.15
C SER A 222 15.86 -6.60 16.27
N ALA A 223 15.57 -5.53 15.53
CA ALA A 223 14.49 -5.49 14.55
C ALA A 223 14.73 -6.47 13.39
N THR A 224 15.93 -6.46 12.80
CA THR A 224 16.29 -7.41 11.73
C THR A 224 16.23 -8.86 12.21
N ALA A 225 16.70 -9.15 13.43
CA ALA A 225 16.63 -10.50 14.01
C ALA A 225 15.22 -10.96 14.42
N LEU A 226 14.27 -10.04 14.59
CA LEU A 226 12.85 -10.34 14.82
C LEU A 226 12.12 -10.69 13.52
N LEU A 227 12.41 -9.95 12.43
CA LEU A 227 11.66 -10.05 11.17
C LEU A 227 12.24 -11.07 10.19
N ARG A 228 13.57 -11.11 10.00
CA ARG A 228 14.23 -11.87 8.92
C ARG A 228 14.90 -13.17 9.37
N HIS A 229 14.95 -13.43 10.68
CA HIS A 229 15.60 -14.61 11.27
C HIS A 229 14.68 -15.28 12.30
N LYS A 230 15.02 -16.48 12.77
CA LYS A 230 14.36 -17.03 13.97
C LYS A 230 14.69 -16.11 15.16
N PRO A 231 13.68 -15.72 15.98
CA PRO A 231 13.91 -14.81 17.09
C PRO A 231 14.89 -15.43 18.09
N ARG A 232 15.88 -14.63 18.51
CA ARG A 232 16.68 -14.97 19.69
C ARG A 232 15.77 -14.96 20.93
N PRO A 233 16.09 -15.72 22.00
CA PRO A 233 15.37 -15.64 23.26
C PRO A 233 15.17 -14.18 23.69
N TRP A 234 13.99 -13.87 24.22
CA TRP A 234 13.52 -12.54 24.59
C TRP A 234 14.58 -11.73 25.38
N ASP A 235 15.27 -12.35 26.34
CA ASP A 235 16.36 -11.75 27.13
C ASP A 235 17.52 -11.19 26.28
N ARG A 236 17.70 -11.71 25.07
CA ARG A 236 18.77 -11.36 24.10
C ARG A 236 18.27 -10.49 22.95
N ASN A 237 16.98 -10.14 22.91
CA ASN A 237 16.41 -9.22 21.92
C ASN A 237 15.69 -8.06 22.61
N ARG A 238 16.36 -6.90 22.67
CA ARG A 238 15.86 -5.68 23.35
C ARG A 238 14.46 -5.26 22.90
N VAL A 239 14.13 -5.41 21.61
CA VAL A 239 12.80 -5.07 21.08
C VAL A 239 11.72 -6.02 21.61
N LEU A 240 11.98 -7.33 21.65
CA LEU A 240 11.06 -8.30 22.26
C LEU A 240 10.96 -8.14 23.78
N SER A 241 12.06 -7.85 24.46
CA SER A 241 12.05 -7.60 25.91
C SER A 241 11.20 -6.39 26.28
N ALA A 242 11.24 -5.31 25.50
CA ALA A 242 10.37 -4.15 25.69
C ALA A 242 8.92 -4.47 25.33
N ALA A 243 8.69 -5.08 24.16
CA ALA A 243 7.35 -5.44 23.69
C ALA A 243 6.62 -6.40 24.64
N ARG A 244 7.32 -7.31 25.33
CA ARG A 244 6.74 -8.19 26.35
C ARG A 244 6.22 -7.42 27.56
N THR A 245 6.98 -6.45 28.06
CA THR A 245 6.54 -5.57 29.16
C THR A 245 5.34 -4.73 28.73
N THR A 246 5.36 -4.19 27.51
CA THR A 246 4.26 -3.40 26.94
C THR A 246 3.00 -4.26 26.75
N ALA A 247 3.10 -5.44 26.16
CA ALA A 247 1.99 -6.38 25.95
C ALA A 247 1.35 -6.83 27.28
N ALA A 248 2.16 -7.17 28.28
CA ALA A 248 1.66 -7.52 29.62
C ALA A 248 0.96 -6.34 30.32
N THR A 249 1.43 -5.11 30.07
CA THR A 249 0.80 -3.88 30.58
C THR A 249 -0.57 -3.67 29.93
N ILE A 250 -0.66 -3.81 28.60
CA ILE A 250 -1.90 -3.70 27.83
C ILE A 250 -2.92 -4.76 28.26
N ASP A 251 -2.54 -6.04 28.35
CA ASP A 251 -3.46 -7.10 28.81
C ASP A 251 -3.94 -6.86 30.25
N THR A 252 -3.05 -6.41 31.14
CA THR A 252 -3.41 -6.09 32.54
C THR A 252 -4.36 -4.89 32.64
N GLN A 253 -4.25 -3.91 31.73
CA GLN A 253 -5.12 -2.73 31.70
C GLN A 253 -6.48 -3.02 31.03
N LEU A 254 -6.51 -3.78 29.93
CA LEU A 254 -7.73 -4.11 29.20
C LEU A 254 -8.51 -5.28 29.83
N ARG A 255 -7.82 -6.21 30.49
CA ARG A 255 -8.42 -7.40 31.14
C ARG A 255 -7.90 -7.56 32.58
N PRO A 256 -8.13 -6.55 33.45
CA PRO A 256 -7.62 -6.54 34.81
C PRO A 256 -7.95 -7.86 35.55
N PRO A 257 -7.02 -8.37 36.38
CA PRO A 257 -7.29 -9.55 37.17
C PRO A 257 -8.50 -9.30 38.08
N PRO A 258 -9.37 -10.30 38.32
CA PRO A 258 -10.49 -10.13 39.24
C PRO A 258 -9.94 -9.70 40.59
N ALA A 259 -10.55 -8.66 41.17
CA ALA A 259 -10.12 -8.13 42.46
C ALA A 259 -10.07 -9.28 43.47
N ARG A 260 -8.90 -9.51 44.09
CA ARG A 260 -8.80 -10.46 45.19
C ARG A 260 -9.86 -10.05 46.23
N PRO A 261 -10.68 -10.98 46.75
CA PRO A 261 -11.54 -10.65 47.87
C PRO A 261 -10.65 -10.09 48.99
N PRO A 262 -11.11 -9.05 49.72
CA PRO A 262 -10.28 -8.40 50.73
C PRO A 262 -9.80 -9.47 51.69
N SER A 263 -8.48 -9.68 51.73
CA SER A 263 -7.88 -10.66 52.63
C SER A 263 -8.24 -10.24 54.05
N THR A 264 -9.12 -11.02 54.69
CA THR A 264 -9.32 -10.95 56.12
C THR A 264 -8.00 -11.27 56.77
N GLN A 265 -7.23 -10.22 57.10
CA GLN A 265 -6.12 -10.32 58.01
C GLN A 265 -6.71 -10.70 59.36
N THR A 266 -6.85 -11.99 59.59
CA THR A 266 -7.03 -12.54 60.93
C THR A 266 -5.79 -12.13 61.71
N ASN A 267 -5.95 -11.09 62.53
CA ASN A 267 -4.93 -10.60 63.46
C ASN A 267 -4.62 -11.71 64.47
N THR A 268 -3.76 -12.66 64.10
CA THR A 268 -3.09 -13.57 65.01
C THR A 268 -2.07 -12.75 65.80
N PRO A 269 -2.21 -12.60 67.13
CA PRO A 269 -1.26 -11.82 67.91
C PRO A 269 0.12 -12.49 67.85
N HIS A 270 1.13 -11.78 67.35
CA HIS A 270 2.52 -12.14 67.56
C HIS A 270 3.08 -11.31 68.73
N PRO A 271 3.82 -11.93 69.67
CA PRO A 271 4.28 -11.25 70.87
C PRO A 271 5.26 -10.13 70.55
N HIS A 272 5.13 -9.01 71.27
CA HIS A 272 5.92 -7.81 71.03
C HIS A 272 7.42 -8.04 71.21
N THR A 273 8.20 -7.64 70.22
CA THR A 273 9.65 -7.39 70.37
C THR A 273 9.88 -5.88 70.34
N PRO A 274 10.58 -5.27 71.31
CA PRO A 274 10.74 -3.82 71.39
C PRO A 274 11.70 -3.27 70.32
N PRO A 275 11.45 -2.06 69.77
CA PRO A 275 12.29 -1.48 68.73
C PRO A 275 13.61 -0.90 69.28
N ARG A 276 14.69 -1.04 68.51
CA ARG A 276 15.94 -0.28 68.73
C ARG A 276 15.85 1.11 68.08
N PRO A 277 16.45 2.17 68.67
CA PRO A 277 16.24 3.54 68.21
C PRO A 277 17.28 4.04 67.19
N ARG A 278 16.80 4.73 66.14
CA ARG A 278 17.54 5.68 65.27
C ARG A 278 18.63 5.00 64.39
N VAL A 279 19.16 5.60 63.32
CA VAL A 279 19.27 7.00 62.88
C VAL A 279 18.46 7.27 61.59
N GLY A 280 18.01 8.52 61.41
CA GLY A 280 17.30 8.95 60.21
C GLY A 280 18.18 9.74 59.24
N THR A 281 17.93 9.57 57.94
CA THR A 281 18.37 10.46 56.86
C THR A 281 17.15 10.94 56.08
N LEU A 282 17.21 12.17 55.55
CA LEU A 282 16.10 12.82 54.85
C LEU A 282 15.92 12.28 53.41
N GLY A 283 15.42 11.04 53.31
CA GLY A 283 14.94 10.45 52.06
C GLY A 283 13.47 10.76 51.84
N ARG A 284 13.15 11.79 51.05
CA ARG A 284 11.78 12.03 50.54
C ARG A 284 11.33 10.78 49.75
N PRO A 285 10.12 10.23 49.96
CA PRO A 285 9.76 8.94 49.37
C PRO A 285 9.74 9.03 47.85
N VAL A 286 10.49 8.14 47.20
CA VAL A 286 10.34 7.86 45.77
C VAL A 286 9.01 7.13 45.60
N THR A 287 7.97 7.87 45.26
CA THR A 287 6.74 7.29 44.73
C THR A 287 7.09 6.56 43.44
N GLY A 288 6.89 5.24 43.42
CA GLY A 288 7.05 4.45 42.20
C GLY A 288 6.14 4.96 41.07
N PRO A 289 6.45 4.66 39.80
CA PRO A 289 5.79 5.28 38.65
C PRO A 289 4.28 5.09 38.69
N THR A 290 3.55 6.21 38.88
CA THR A 290 2.10 6.24 38.94
C THR A 290 1.52 6.10 37.53
N VAL A 291 1.48 4.86 37.02
CA VAL A 291 0.94 4.53 35.70
C VAL A 291 -0.48 5.05 35.56
N TYR A 292 -0.74 5.83 34.50
CA TYR A 292 -2.10 6.23 34.15
C TYR A 292 -2.96 4.99 33.88
N ARG A 293 -4.12 4.94 34.52
CA ARG A 293 -5.18 4.03 34.12
C ARG A 293 -5.67 4.44 32.73
N ILE A 294 -5.77 3.46 31.85
CA ILE A 294 -6.54 3.60 30.61
C ILE A 294 -8.03 3.54 31.03
N ASP A 295 -8.65 4.71 31.20
CA ASP A 295 -10.06 4.87 31.57
C ASP A 295 -10.71 5.94 30.66
N ARG A 296 -12.01 5.77 30.37
CA ARG A 296 -12.76 6.56 29.37
C ARG A 296 -12.89 8.05 29.72
N PRO A 297 -13.06 8.95 28.74
CA PRO A 297 -13.57 10.29 28.98
C PRO A 297 -15.03 10.23 29.43
N ALA A 298 -15.30 10.65 30.67
CA ALA A 298 -16.64 10.84 31.22
C ALA A 298 -16.84 12.29 31.66
N ASP A 299 -17.91 12.91 31.15
CA ASP A 299 -18.54 14.15 31.61
C ASP A 299 -17.65 15.36 31.94
N LEU A 300 -17.46 16.24 30.93
CA LEU A 300 -17.23 17.68 31.14
C LEU A 300 -18.50 18.38 31.68
N ARG A 301 -19.05 17.90 32.80
CA ARG A 301 -20.20 18.48 33.52
C ARG A 301 -20.08 18.37 35.05
N ARG A 302 -19.05 19.01 35.63
CA ARG A 302 -19.10 19.57 36.99
C ARG A 302 -18.08 20.69 37.17
N GLY A 303 -18.56 21.90 37.45
CA GLY A 303 -17.74 22.95 38.04
C GLY A 303 -17.47 22.68 39.52
N PRO A 304 -16.54 23.40 40.16
CA PRO A 304 -16.20 23.20 41.56
C PRO A 304 -17.34 23.63 42.49
N GLY A 305 -17.61 22.85 43.54
CA GLY A 305 -18.57 23.18 44.59
C GLY A 305 -18.37 22.30 45.82
N GLY A 306 -18.12 22.90 46.98
CA GLY A 306 -17.72 22.14 48.18
C GLY A 306 -17.63 22.93 49.49
N ALA A 307 -18.19 24.14 49.58
CA ALA A 307 -18.30 24.88 50.84
C ALA A 307 -19.55 25.78 50.86
N SER A 308 -20.31 25.73 51.94
CA SER A 308 -21.36 26.68 52.34
C SER A 308 -21.14 27.02 53.81
N PRO A 309 -21.36 28.29 54.23
CA PRO A 309 -22.70 28.79 54.60
C PRO A 309 -22.98 30.16 53.92
N GLY A 310 -24.16 30.78 53.97
CA GLY A 310 -25.39 30.66 54.77
C GLY A 310 -26.41 31.72 54.30
N PRO A 311 -27.56 31.94 54.98
CA PRO A 311 -28.72 32.61 54.36
C PRO A 311 -28.90 34.11 54.69
N VAL A 312 -29.23 34.93 53.67
CA VAL A 312 -29.72 36.33 53.81
C VAL A 312 -30.83 36.60 52.77
N ARG A 313 -31.70 37.59 53.03
CA ARG A 313 -33.00 37.86 52.37
C ARG A 313 -32.98 38.80 51.16
N ASP A 314 -34.00 38.64 50.32
CA ASP A 314 -34.81 39.63 49.57
C ASP A 314 -34.26 41.06 49.32
N ARG A 315 -34.13 41.46 48.04
CA ARG A 315 -35.16 42.25 47.31
C ARG A 315 -34.76 42.53 45.84
N PRO A 316 -35.70 42.97 44.96
CA PRO A 316 -35.51 42.91 43.51
C PRO A 316 -34.75 44.12 42.93
N GLY A 317 -34.02 43.87 41.85
CA GLY A 317 -33.42 44.89 40.99
C GLY A 317 -33.53 44.49 39.51
N THR A 318 -34.15 45.33 38.70
CA THR A 318 -34.26 45.16 37.24
C THR A 318 -32.94 45.48 36.55
N HIS A 319 -32.46 44.61 35.65
CA HIS A 319 -31.83 45.02 34.39
C HIS A 319 -31.69 43.81 33.44
N ALA A 320 -32.04 43.98 32.17
CA ALA A 320 -31.86 42.99 31.12
C ALA A 320 -30.91 43.54 30.04
N PRO A 321 -29.92 42.76 29.58
CA PRO A 321 -29.22 42.99 28.31
C PRO A 321 -29.88 42.21 27.16
N ALA A 322 -29.64 42.65 25.92
CA ALA A 322 -30.38 42.22 24.73
C ALA A 322 -29.92 40.86 24.15
N PRO A 323 -30.78 40.14 23.39
CA PRO A 323 -30.40 38.95 22.65
C PRO A 323 -29.51 39.28 21.43
N THR A 324 -28.57 38.37 21.13
CA THR A 324 -27.72 38.41 19.94
C THR A 324 -28.50 38.13 18.65
N PRO A 325 -28.11 38.70 17.49
CA PRO A 325 -28.82 38.49 16.22
C PRO A 325 -28.66 37.05 15.69
N PRO A 326 -29.70 36.48 15.05
CA PRO A 326 -29.61 35.16 14.41
C PRO A 326 -28.92 35.24 13.04
N TRP A 327 -28.17 34.19 12.71
CA TRP A 327 -27.58 34.00 11.38
C TRP A 327 -28.67 33.72 10.31
N PRO A 328 -28.51 34.20 9.06
CA PRO A 328 -29.51 34.01 8.02
C PRO A 328 -29.62 32.53 7.59
N ARG A 329 -30.84 31.98 7.63
CA ARG A 329 -31.14 30.65 7.05
C ARG A 329 -31.35 30.77 5.55
N ILE A 330 -30.65 29.92 4.78
CA ILE A 330 -30.95 29.71 3.36
C ILE A 330 -32.17 28.77 3.28
N PRO A 331 -33.23 29.10 2.52
CA PRO A 331 -34.40 28.24 2.36
C PRO A 331 -34.13 27.06 1.40
N PRO A 332 -34.80 25.90 1.59
CA PRO A 332 -34.73 24.78 0.65
C PRO A 332 -35.46 25.11 -0.67
N ALA A 333 -34.99 24.53 -1.78
CA ALA A 333 -35.64 24.64 -3.08
C ALA A 333 -36.94 23.81 -3.14
N ALA A 334 -37.92 24.27 -3.93
CA ALA A 334 -39.22 23.63 -4.09
C ALA A 334 -39.19 22.46 -5.10
N PRO A 335 -40.08 21.45 -4.97
CA PRO A 335 -40.15 20.31 -5.89
C PRO A 335 -40.83 20.65 -7.23
N THR A 336 -40.32 20.06 -8.30
CA THR A 336 -40.86 20.12 -9.67
C THR A 336 -42.09 19.19 -9.82
N PRO A 337 -43.16 19.58 -10.55
CA PRO A 337 -44.37 18.76 -10.67
C PRO A 337 -44.24 17.53 -11.59
N PRO A 338 -45.10 16.50 -11.44
CA PRO A 338 -45.05 15.26 -12.22
C PRO A 338 -45.71 15.39 -13.61
N GLY A 339 -45.23 14.60 -14.57
CA GLY A 339 -45.93 14.32 -15.84
C GLY A 339 -46.99 13.21 -15.69
N PRO A 340 -47.97 13.13 -16.62
CA PRO A 340 -49.12 12.21 -16.51
C PRO A 340 -48.79 10.75 -16.86
N ALA A 341 -49.69 9.83 -16.48
CA ALA A 341 -49.51 8.38 -16.61
C ALA A 341 -50.73 7.64 -17.21
N GLY A 342 -50.49 6.43 -17.74
CA GLY A 342 -51.48 5.48 -18.26
C GLY A 342 -51.58 5.44 -19.80
N GLY A 343 -51.75 4.29 -20.47
CA GLY A 343 -51.73 2.90 -19.98
C GLY A 343 -52.36 1.89 -20.96
N SER A 344 -52.19 0.58 -20.69
CA SER A 344 -52.93 -0.58 -21.24
C SER A 344 -52.52 -1.20 -22.61
N GLU A 345 -52.63 -2.54 -22.68
CA GLU A 345 -52.44 -3.48 -23.82
C GLU A 345 -53.77 -3.77 -24.59
N PRO A 346 -53.91 -4.80 -25.47
CA PRO A 346 -53.15 -5.26 -26.67
C PRO A 346 -54.07 -5.21 -27.95
N PRO A 347 -54.46 -6.30 -28.69
CA PRO A 347 -53.74 -7.39 -29.38
C PRO A 347 -54.00 -7.56 -30.92
N GLY A 348 -53.10 -8.26 -31.64
CA GLY A 348 -53.31 -8.81 -33.01
C GLY A 348 -53.23 -7.78 -34.17
N THR A 349 -52.98 -8.10 -35.45
CA THR A 349 -52.72 -9.37 -36.22
C THR A 349 -52.19 -8.95 -37.63
N ALA A 350 -51.65 -9.73 -38.58
CA ALA A 350 -51.43 -11.17 -38.82
C ALA A 350 -50.27 -11.41 -39.84
N GLU A 351 -50.13 -12.65 -40.35
CA GLU A 351 -49.28 -13.10 -41.49
C GLU A 351 -49.92 -12.78 -42.88
N PRO A 352 -49.36 -13.15 -44.08
CA PRO A 352 -48.13 -13.90 -44.45
C PRO A 352 -47.24 -13.14 -45.50
N SER A 353 -46.19 -13.64 -46.18
CA SER A 353 -45.68 -15.01 -46.45
C SER A 353 -44.14 -15.08 -46.64
N THR A 354 -43.58 -16.28 -46.44
CA THR A 354 -42.27 -16.79 -46.93
C THR A 354 -42.29 -17.12 -48.45
N PRO A 355 -41.21 -17.57 -49.17
CA PRO A 355 -39.95 -18.17 -48.69
C PRO A 355 -38.61 -17.87 -49.44
N ASN A 356 -37.53 -18.42 -48.88
CA ASN A 356 -36.20 -18.63 -49.48
C ASN A 356 -36.10 -20.09 -50.01
N PRO A 357 -35.35 -20.39 -51.10
CA PRO A 357 -34.41 -21.52 -50.99
C PRO A 357 -33.08 -21.47 -51.80
N ALA A 358 -32.00 -21.88 -51.12
CA ALA A 358 -30.95 -22.84 -51.56
C ALA A 358 -29.83 -22.48 -52.59
N ARG A 359 -28.73 -23.25 -52.47
CA ARG A 359 -27.50 -23.31 -53.31
C ARG A 359 -27.76 -24.10 -54.61
N PRO A 360 -27.00 -23.90 -55.72
CA PRO A 360 -25.65 -24.50 -55.86
C PRO A 360 -24.64 -23.70 -56.73
N ALA A 361 -23.60 -24.36 -57.25
CA ALA A 361 -22.56 -23.91 -58.20
C ALA A 361 -22.18 -25.12 -59.12
N PRO A 362 -21.24 -25.05 -60.11
CA PRO A 362 -20.55 -23.93 -60.78
C PRO A 362 -21.00 -23.80 -62.27
N PRO A 363 -20.20 -23.27 -63.24
CA PRO A 363 -19.23 -24.10 -63.98
C PRO A 363 -17.96 -23.37 -64.52
N ASP A 364 -17.11 -24.10 -65.25
CA ASP A 364 -15.80 -23.68 -65.77
C ASP A 364 -15.81 -22.79 -67.04
N THR A 365 -14.80 -21.91 -67.14
CA THR A 365 -13.86 -21.83 -68.29
C THR A 365 -12.55 -21.19 -67.81
N GLY A 366 -11.35 -21.50 -68.33
CA GLY A 366 -11.02 -22.52 -69.32
C GLY A 366 -10.04 -22.04 -70.40
N THR A 367 -8.80 -21.65 -70.05
CA THR A 367 -7.63 -21.62 -70.97
C THR A 367 -6.32 -21.52 -70.19
N ALA A 368 -5.38 -22.40 -70.51
CA ALA A 368 -3.93 -22.21 -70.36
C ALA A 368 -3.28 -22.54 -71.72
N PRO A 369 -2.01 -22.18 -71.98
CA PRO A 369 -0.96 -23.16 -71.64
C PRO A 369 0.45 -22.60 -71.35
N SER A 370 1.23 -23.40 -70.61
CA SER A 370 2.71 -23.50 -70.70
C SER A 370 3.57 -22.27 -70.29
N ALA A 371 4.84 -22.42 -69.93
CA ALA A 371 5.72 -23.59 -70.05
C ALA A 371 6.35 -24.04 -68.71
N GLN A 372 6.98 -25.22 -68.76
CA GLN A 372 7.62 -25.88 -67.63
C GLN A 372 9.05 -25.37 -67.43
N ASN A 373 9.55 -25.41 -66.19
CA ASN A 373 10.72 -26.22 -65.92
C ASN A 373 10.75 -26.74 -64.48
N ARG A 374 11.29 -27.95 -64.29
CA ARG A 374 11.75 -28.44 -62.98
C ARG A 374 13.27 -28.41 -63.00
N ASP A 375 13.89 -28.09 -61.87
CA ASP A 375 14.86 -29.00 -61.24
C ASP A 375 15.24 -28.54 -59.82
N LEU A 376 15.77 -29.47 -59.04
CA LEU A 376 16.22 -29.36 -57.64
C LEU A 376 17.52 -30.18 -57.53
N PRO A 377 18.37 -30.02 -56.48
CA PRO A 377 18.25 -29.10 -55.34
C PRO A 377 19.50 -28.21 -55.11
N ALA A 378 19.37 -27.17 -54.28
CA ALA A 378 20.52 -26.51 -53.65
C ALA A 378 20.16 -25.91 -52.28
N SER A 379 21.05 -26.09 -51.29
CA SER A 379 21.03 -25.49 -49.96
C SER A 379 22.38 -25.75 -49.26
N PRO A 380 22.83 -24.94 -48.29
CA PRO A 380 22.29 -23.66 -47.82
C PRO A 380 23.33 -22.51 -47.84
N GLN A 381 22.86 -21.27 -47.80
CA GLN A 381 23.60 -20.17 -47.15
C GLN A 381 22.60 -19.12 -46.61
N PRO A 382 22.74 -18.64 -45.36
CA PRO A 382 21.74 -17.78 -44.75
C PRO A 382 21.85 -16.35 -45.26
N ALA A 383 20.76 -15.83 -45.84
CA ALA A 383 20.62 -14.40 -46.08
C ALA A 383 20.50 -13.68 -44.72
N ALA A 384 21.39 -12.73 -44.45
CA ALA A 384 21.38 -11.99 -43.19
C ALA A 384 20.17 -11.05 -43.11
N SER A 385 19.14 -11.45 -42.36
CA SER A 385 18.01 -10.60 -42.02
C SER A 385 18.52 -9.34 -41.30
N ARG A 386 18.42 -8.18 -41.96
CA ARG A 386 18.64 -6.89 -41.30
C ARG A 386 17.61 -6.75 -40.17
N PRO A 387 18.02 -6.34 -38.95
CA PRO A 387 17.06 -6.00 -37.91
C PRO A 387 16.18 -4.83 -38.38
N VAL A 388 14.87 -5.08 -38.50
CA VAL A 388 13.89 -3.99 -38.56
C VAL A 388 13.79 -3.41 -37.15
N PRO A 389 13.89 -2.09 -36.95
CA PRO A 389 13.74 -1.49 -35.62
C PRO A 389 12.34 -1.78 -35.07
N LEU A 390 12.25 -2.45 -33.92
CA LEU A 390 10.98 -2.80 -33.28
C LEU A 390 10.38 -1.60 -32.53
N ALA A 391 10.16 -0.49 -33.26
CA ALA A 391 9.83 0.82 -32.72
C ALA A 391 8.47 1.39 -33.14
N GLU A 392 7.83 0.82 -34.19
CA GLU A 392 6.63 1.41 -34.81
C GLU A 392 5.33 0.62 -34.52
N THR A 393 5.42 -0.61 -34.03
CA THR A 393 4.28 -1.54 -33.94
C THR A 393 3.52 -1.51 -32.59
N ALA A 394 3.73 -0.47 -31.77
CA ALA A 394 3.12 -0.33 -30.43
C ALA A 394 2.22 0.91 -30.29
N LEU A 395 1.73 1.49 -31.40
CA LEU A 395 1.14 2.85 -31.42
C LEU A 395 -0.30 2.96 -31.95
N ALA A 396 -1.05 1.85 -31.94
CA ALA A 396 -2.44 1.73 -32.41
C ALA A 396 -3.51 2.42 -31.52
N GLY A 397 -3.11 3.35 -30.65
CA GLY A 397 -4.01 4.12 -29.77
C GLY A 397 -4.56 5.39 -30.42
N GLY A 398 -5.77 5.32 -30.98
CA GLY A 398 -6.58 6.49 -31.39
C GLY A 398 -6.17 7.18 -32.70
N THR A 399 -7.12 7.22 -33.65
CA THR A 399 -7.03 7.86 -34.97
C THR A 399 -7.38 9.35 -34.95
N GLY A 400 -6.81 10.11 -34.00
CA GLY A 400 -7.06 11.54 -33.87
C GLY A 400 -5.88 12.30 -33.25
N PRO A 401 -5.84 13.63 -33.39
CA PRO A 401 -4.77 14.45 -32.83
C PRO A 401 -4.78 14.41 -31.30
N GLY A 402 -3.62 14.39 -30.68
CA GLY A 402 -3.52 14.26 -29.22
C GLY A 402 -2.10 14.17 -28.67
N LEU A 403 -1.99 14.32 -27.35
CA LEU A 403 -0.75 14.17 -26.61
C LEU A 403 -0.46 12.70 -26.31
N GLN A 404 0.80 12.32 -26.44
CA GLN A 404 1.36 11.07 -25.94
C GLN A 404 2.49 11.41 -24.97
N ILE A 405 2.54 10.75 -23.81
CA ILE A 405 3.56 10.98 -22.77
C ILE A 405 4.36 9.69 -22.58
N GLN A 406 5.69 9.81 -22.56
CA GLN A 406 6.60 8.76 -22.15
C GLN A 406 7.27 9.16 -20.84
N VAL A 407 7.18 8.31 -19.82
CA VAL A 407 7.84 8.46 -18.52
C VAL A 407 8.76 7.28 -18.17
N PHE A 408 8.89 6.22 -18.97
CA PHE A 408 10.00 5.27 -18.80
C PHE A 408 11.29 5.87 -19.41
N GLY A 409 12.20 6.31 -18.53
CA GLY A 409 13.32 7.19 -18.86
C GLY A 409 13.03 8.66 -18.54
N PRO A 410 13.75 9.62 -19.15
CA PRO A 410 13.44 11.04 -19.03
C PRO A 410 12.10 11.37 -19.68
N THR A 411 11.28 12.22 -19.05
CA THR A 411 9.95 12.58 -19.54
C THR A 411 9.99 13.15 -20.95
N ARG A 412 9.34 12.47 -21.91
CA ARG A 412 9.13 12.95 -23.29
C ARG A 412 7.64 13.15 -23.54
N ILE A 413 7.32 14.21 -24.27
CA ILE A 413 5.94 14.59 -24.60
C ILE A 413 5.89 14.79 -26.11
N LEU A 414 5.04 14.01 -26.77
CA LEU A 414 4.85 14.01 -28.21
C LEU A 414 3.43 14.51 -28.53
N TRP A 415 3.30 15.22 -29.65
CA TRP A 415 2.02 15.60 -30.22
C TRP A 415 1.81 14.86 -31.54
N ARG A 416 0.76 14.03 -31.59
CA ARG A 416 0.32 13.35 -32.80
C ARG A 416 -0.57 14.30 -33.60
N THR A 417 -0.23 14.55 -34.86
CA THR A 417 -1.14 15.21 -35.82
C THR A 417 -1.86 14.16 -36.68
N SER A 418 -3.13 14.42 -36.98
CA SER A 418 -3.89 13.61 -37.93
C SER A 418 -3.73 14.20 -39.34
N SER A 419 -2.70 13.76 -40.05
CA SER A 419 -2.49 14.02 -41.47
C SER A 419 -2.89 12.78 -42.28
N ASP A 420 -3.57 12.99 -43.42
CA ASP A 420 -4.38 11.96 -44.12
C ASP A 420 -3.54 10.98 -44.98
N ALA A 421 -2.31 10.69 -44.55
CA ALA A 421 -1.37 9.77 -45.20
C ALA A 421 -0.37 9.17 -44.20
N ASP A 422 0.25 10.02 -43.37
CA ASP A 422 1.27 9.64 -42.37
C ASP A 422 0.94 10.21 -40.98
N ILE A 423 1.14 9.38 -39.94
CA ILE A 423 0.93 9.74 -38.53
C ILE A 423 2.25 10.27 -37.94
N GLU A 424 2.61 11.51 -38.27
CA GLU A 424 3.78 12.14 -37.63
C GLU A 424 3.51 12.45 -36.15
N ALA A 425 4.37 11.90 -35.28
CA ALA A 425 4.40 12.18 -33.85
C ALA A 425 5.55 13.15 -33.53
N ALA A 426 5.26 14.45 -33.52
CA ALA A 426 6.26 15.48 -33.26
C ALA A 426 6.64 15.52 -31.77
N GLU A 427 7.93 15.34 -31.43
CA GLU A 427 8.38 15.52 -30.06
C GLU A 427 8.38 17.02 -29.67
N ILE A 428 7.53 17.39 -28.72
CA ILE A 428 7.37 18.76 -28.24
C ILE A 428 8.07 19.03 -26.90
N THR A 429 8.65 18.00 -26.26
CA THR A 429 9.35 18.06 -24.96
C THR A 429 10.19 19.34 -24.80
N ARG A 430 11.11 19.62 -25.73
CA ARG A 430 12.06 20.75 -25.63
C ARG A 430 11.42 22.13 -25.80
N ARG A 431 10.14 22.21 -26.21
CA ARG A 431 9.36 23.45 -26.37
C ARG A 431 8.55 23.80 -25.12
N LEU A 432 8.53 22.94 -24.10
CA LEU A 432 7.79 23.13 -22.85
C LEU A 432 8.74 23.55 -21.72
N GLU A 433 8.32 24.54 -20.90
CA GLU A 433 9.04 24.91 -19.67
C GLU A 433 9.28 23.67 -18.77
N PRO A 434 10.40 23.56 -18.03
CA PRO A 434 10.65 22.42 -17.14
C PRO A 434 9.48 22.11 -16.21
N ARG A 435 8.90 23.13 -15.58
CA ARG A 435 7.73 23.02 -14.70
C ARG A 435 6.46 22.54 -15.41
N SER A 436 6.32 22.81 -16.71
CA SER A 436 5.20 22.34 -17.54
C SER A 436 5.35 20.87 -17.95
N ARG A 437 6.60 20.41 -18.17
CA ARG A 437 6.90 18.98 -18.37
C ARG A 437 6.67 18.18 -17.08
N GLU A 438 7.19 18.69 -15.98
CA GLU A 438 7.06 18.13 -14.63
C GLU A 438 5.59 17.96 -14.21
N LEU A 439 4.75 18.98 -14.47
CA LEU A 439 3.29 18.93 -14.25
C LEU A 439 2.59 17.84 -15.09
N LEU A 440 3.02 17.62 -16.34
CA LEU A 440 2.50 16.52 -17.15
C LEU A 440 3.01 15.15 -16.66
N ALA A 441 4.27 15.04 -16.24
CA ALA A 441 4.83 13.81 -15.68
C ALA A 441 4.14 13.37 -14.39
N VAL A 442 3.92 14.30 -13.44
CA VAL A 442 3.16 14.06 -12.21
C VAL A 442 1.76 13.52 -12.54
N LEU A 443 1.01 14.22 -13.39
CA LEU A 443 -0.37 13.83 -13.72
C LEU A 443 -0.46 12.58 -14.60
N ALA A 444 0.61 12.21 -15.31
CA ALA A 444 0.73 10.92 -16.01
C ALA A 444 0.95 9.76 -15.03
N LEU A 445 1.73 9.97 -13.96
CA LEU A 445 2.00 8.97 -12.92
C LEU A 445 0.83 8.77 -11.93
N HIS A 446 -0.14 9.69 -11.90
CA HIS A 446 -1.32 9.63 -11.05
C HIS A 446 -2.62 9.61 -11.89
N PRO A 447 -2.98 8.49 -12.53
CA PRO A 447 -4.16 8.39 -13.41
C PRO A 447 -5.49 8.75 -12.71
N ASP A 448 -5.60 8.45 -11.41
CA ASP A 448 -6.78 8.79 -10.57
C ASP A 448 -6.84 10.26 -10.16
N GLY A 449 -5.74 10.98 -10.33
CA GLY A 449 -5.64 12.42 -10.12
C GLY A 449 -5.28 12.83 -8.71
N LEU A 450 -4.65 14.00 -8.62
CA LEU A 450 -4.24 14.61 -7.38
C LEU A 450 -5.18 15.76 -7.01
N THR A 451 -5.53 15.87 -5.74
CA THR A 451 -6.16 17.08 -5.18
C THR A 451 -5.19 18.26 -5.24
N GLN A 452 -5.70 19.49 -5.03
CA GLN A 452 -4.87 20.68 -5.08
C GLN A 452 -3.66 20.66 -4.11
N PRO A 453 -3.76 20.22 -2.84
CA PRO A 453 -2.61 20.10 -1.96
C PRO A 453 -1.61 19.05 -2.43
N GLU A 454 -2.07 17.84 -2.81
CA GLU A 454 -1.22 16.75 -3.28
C GLU A 454 -0.42 17.16 -4.54
N LEU A 455 -1.04 17.86 -5.49
CA LEU A 455 -0.34 18.34 -6.69
C LEU A 455 0.65 19.47 -6.38
N ILE A 456 0.41 20.27 -5.33
CA ILE A 456 1.36 21.27 -4.85
C ILE A 456 2.56 20.59 -4.19
N GLU A 457 2.33 19.57 -3.37
CA GLU A 457 3.39 18.79 -2.72
C GLU A 457 4.23 18.01 -3.73
N ALA A 458 3.59 17.32 -4.70
CA ALA A 458 4.28 16.56 -5.74
C ALA A 458 5.18 17.44 -6.63
N LEU A 459 4.82 18.71 -6.83
CA LEU A 459 5.59 19.65 -7.63
C LEU A 459 6.69 20.37 -6.83
N TRP A 460 6.38 20.93 -5.66
CA TRP A 460 7.29 21.81 -4.93
C TRP A 460 7.91 21.19 -3.68
N GLY A 461 7.35 20.09 -3.16
CA GLY A 461 7.83 19.38 -2.00
C GLY A 461 8.14 20.30 -0.82
N GLN A 462 9.37 20.20 -0.30
CA GLN A 462 9.87 21.00 0.82
C GLN A 462 10.17 22.47 0.47
N HIS A 463 9.99 22.90 -0.79
CA HIS A 463 10.29 24.26 -1.26
C HIS A 463 9.07 24.95 -1.93
N PRO A 464 7.91 25.04 -1.25
CA PRO A 464 6.71 25.68 -1.80
C PRO A 464 6.91 27.20 -1.98
N PRO A 465 6.48 27.79 -3.12
CA PRO A 465 6.51 29.24 -3.29
C PRO A 465 5.45 29.89 -2.40
N HIS A 466 5.71 31.11 -1.89
CA HIS A 466 4.87 31.84 -0.91
C HIS A 466 3.35 31.86 -1.20
N ARG A 467 2.91 31.69 -2.45
CA ARG A 467 1.50 31.51 -2.81
C ARG A 467 1.32 30.25 -3.69
N PRO A 468 1.30 29.04 -3.11
CA PRO A 468 1.34 27.79 -3.88
C PRO A 468 0.18 27.63 -4.86
N VAL A 469 -1.05 27.93 -4.40
CA VAL A 469 -2.27 27.90 -5.22
C VAL A 469 -2.16 28.80 -6.46
N LYS A 470 -1.58 30.00 -6.30
CA LYS A 470 -1.35 30.92 -7.43
C LYS A 470 -0.23 30.43 -8.35
N ALA A 471 0.80 29.78 -7.81
CA ALA A 471 1.85 29.17 -8.61
C ALA A 471 1.31 28.00 -9.47
N LEU A 472 0.43 27.17 -8.90
CA LEU A 472 -0.26 26.10 -9.64
C LEU A 472 -1.19 26.65 -10.73
N GLY A 473 -2.03 27.64 -10.42
CA GLY A 473 -2.88 28.30 -11.41
C GLY A 473 -2.08 28.92 -12.55
N ASN A 474 -0.94 29.55 -12.24
CA ASN A 474 -0.01 30.07 -13.23
C ASN A 474 0.62 28.96 -14.10
N ALA A 475 1.05 27.85 -13.50
CA ALA A 475 1.66 26.72 -14.21
C ALA A 475 0.66 26.05 -15.17
N LEU A 476 -0.56 25.78 -14.72
CA LEU A 476 -1.66 25.26 -15.53
C LEU A 476 -2.02 26.21 -16.69
N SER A 477 -2.02 27.52 -16.43
CA SER A 477 -2.27 28.54 -17.46
C SER A 477 -1.15 28.58 -18.50
N ARG A 478 0.12 28.59 -18.08
CA ARG A 478 1.28 28.54 -18.99
C ARG A 478 1.28 27.28 -19.84
N LEU A 479 1.12 26.10 -19.24
CA LEU A 479 1.08 24.82 -19.96
C LEU A 479 0.00 24.83 -21.06
N ARG A 480 -1.21 25.32 -20.77
CA ARG A 480 -2.26 25.50 -21.79
C ARG A 480 -1.82 26.44 -22.91
N THR A 481 -1.27 27.62 -22.60
CA THR A 481 -0.82 28.59 -23.61
C THR A 481 0.34 28.06 -24.46
N THR A 482 1.37 27.47 -23.84
CA THR A 482 2.52 26.91 -24.57
C THR A 482 2.08 25.75 -25.46
N LEU A 483 1.17 24.89 -24.99
CA LEU A 483 0.59 23.85 -25.85
C LEU A 483 -0.11 24.47 -27.06
N VAL A 484 -1.03 25.44 -26.88
CA VAL A 484 -1.71 26.13 -28.00
C VAL A 484 -0.72 26.67 -29.05
N THR A 485 0.37 27.29 -28.61
CA THR A 485 1.43 27.81 -29.51
C THR A 485 2.18 26.70 -30.24
N VAL A 486 2.40 25.55 -29.60
CA VAL A 486 3.24 24.46 -30.10
C VAL A 486 2.48 23.44 -30.94
N THR A 487 1.17 23.23 -30.67
CA THR A 487 0.27 22.34 -31.41
C THR A 487 -0.51 23.06 -32.52
N GLY A 488 -0.37 24.39 -32.63
CA GLY A 488 -1.04 25.21 -33.65
C GLY A 488 -2.53 25.49 -33.40
N GLY A 489 -3.06 25.11 -32.23
CA GLY A 489 -4.48 25.25 -31.90
C GLY A 489 -4.80 24.78 -30.48
N PRO A 490 -5.97 25.13 -29.93
CA PRO A 490 -6.31 24.85 -28.54
C PRO A 490 -6.50 23.35 -28.26
N VAL A 491 -5.69 22.82 -27.33
CA VAL A 491 -5.80 21.45 -26.80
C VAL A 491 -6.97 21.38 -25.81
N ALA A 492 -8.19 21.31 -26.36
CA ALA A 492 -9.43 21.15 -25.57
C ALA A 492 -9.45 19.79 -24.86
N GLY A 493 -9.87 19.75 -23.59
CA GLY A 493 -9.88 18.50 -22.81
C GLY A 493 -8.49 18.03 -22.33
N LEU A 494 -7.51 18.93 -22.20
CA LEU A 494 -6.20 18.63 -21.58
C LEU A 494 -6.30 18.13 -20.14
N PHE A 495 -7.29 18.62 -19.40
CA PHE A 495 -7.64 18.19 -18.05
C PHE A 495 -9.13 17.89 -17.98
N THR A 496 -9.52 16.99 -17.08
CA THR A 496 -10.93 16.73 -16.76
C THR A 496 -11.47 17.83 -15.84
N ASP A 497 -12.75 18.21 -16.00
CA ASP A 497 -13.44 19.20 -15.12
C ASP A 497 -13.85 18.60 -13.74
N ASP A 498 -13.05 17.67 -13.23
CA ASP A 498 -13.23 16.98 -11.95
C ASP A 498 -12.85 17.93 -10.80
N ARG A 499 -13.85 18.67 -10.29
CA ARG A 499 -13.64 19.79 -9.35
C ARG A 499 -12.76 19.49 -8.12
N PRO A 500 -12.76 18.28 -7.51
CA PRO A 500 -11.80 17.93 -6.45
C PRO A 500 -10.40 17.50 -6.92
N ARG A 501 -10.20 16.99 -8.16
CA ARG A 501 -8.95 16.34 -8.60
C ARG A 501 -8.46 16.81 -9.97
N TYR A 502 -7.18 17.18 -10.03
CA TYR A 502 -6.46 17.39 -11.28
C TYR A 502 -6.13 16.04 -11.91
N ARG A 503 -6.69 15.78 -13.10
CA ARG A 503 -6.45 14.59 -13.93
C ARG A 503 -6.11 15.02 -15.35
N LEU A 504 -5.29 14.23 -16.05
CA LEU A 504 -5.17 14.35 -17.51
C LEU A 504 -6.51 13.99 -18.15
N GLY A 505 -6.96 14.83 -19.08
CA GLY A 505 -8.22 14.65 -19.80
C GLY A 505 -8.04 13.95 -21.16
N PRO A 506 -9.13 13.76 -21.93
CA PRO A 506 -9.17 12.95 -23.16
C PRO A 506 -8.31 13.47 -24.32
N ALA A 507 -7.65 14.63 -24.19
CA ALA A 507 -6.63 15.09 -25.14
C ALA A 507 -5.27 14.38 -24.95
N VAL A 508 -5.01 13.80 -23.77
CA VAL A 508 -3.91 12.84 -23.59
C VAL A 508 -4.44 11.48 -24.00
N ARG A 509 -3.92 10.96 -25.11
CA ARG A 509 -4.42 9.74 -25.77
C ARG A 509 -3.69 8.49 -25.34
N TRP A 510 -2.50 8.64 -24.74
CA TRP A 510 -1.59 7.54 -24.47
C TRP A 510 -0.52 7.94 -23.44
N VAL A 511 -0.24 7.04 -22.50
CA VAL A 511 0.87 7.13 -21.55
C VAL A 511 1.48 5.74 -21.38
N ASP A 512 2.80 5.61 -21.53
CA ASP A 512 3.52 4.34 -21.36
C ASP A 512 3.33 3.70 -19.97
N TYR A 513 3.26 4.52 -18.92
CA TYR A 513 2.93 4.08 -17.56
C TYR A 513 1.52 3.47 -17.42
N TRP A 514 0.54 3.90 -18.23
CA TRP A 514 -0.81 3.33 -18.21
C TRP A 514 -0.83 1.98 -18.93
N GLU A 515 -0.19 1.90 -20.10
CA GLU A 515 0.05 0.64 -20.83
C GLU A 515 0.80 -0.40 -19.96
N PHE A 516 1.77 0.04 -19.16
CA PHE A 516 2.47 -0.80 -18.20
C PHE A 516 1.53 -1.30 -17.10
N GLY A 517 0.71 -0.44 -16.51
CA GLY A 517 -0.29 -0.82 -15.51
C GLY A 517 -1.31 -1.84 -16.05
N GLU A 518 -1.75 -1.66 -17.29
CA GLU A 518 -2.60 -2.65 -17.98
C GLU A 518 -1.88 -3.97 -18.23
N ALA A 519 -0.62 -3.95 -18.67
CA ALA A 519 0.17 -5.17 -18.90
C ALA A 519 0.45 -5.93 -17.59
N VAL A 520 0.72 -5.22 -16.49
CA VAL A 520 0.81 -5.79 -15.13
C VAL A 520 -0.53 -6.38 -14.68
N THR A 521 -1.66 -5.73 -14.98
CA THR A 521 -3.00 -6.25 -14.67
C THR A 521 -3.30 -7.51 -15.49
N GLN A 522 -2.96 -7.54 -16.78
CA GLN A 522 -3.08 -8.73 -17.63
C GLN A 522 -2.23 -9.90 -17.09
N ARG A 523 -0.98 -9.63 -16.66
CA ARG A 523 -0.09 -10.63 -16.03
C ARG A 523 -0.63 -11.19 -14.69
N ARG A 524 -1.50 -10.44 -14.00
CA ARG A 524 -2.16 -10.89 -12.77
C ARG A 524 -3.46 -11.66 -13.05
N ALA A 525 -4.09 -11.42 -14.20
CA ALA A 525 -5.33 -12.08 -14.63
C ALA A 525 -5.13 -13.24 -15.61
N ALA A 526 -3.92 -13.47 -16.12
CA ALA A 526 -3.63 -14.50 -17.10
C ALA A 526 -3.92 -15.92 -16.59
N HIS A 527 -4.58 -16.74 -17.41
CA HIS A 527 -4.95 -18.12 -17.08
C HIS A 527 -4.17 -19.19 -17.86
N GLY A 528 -3.31 -18.78 -18.80
CA GLY A 528 -2.46 -19.68 -19.59
C GLY A 528 -1.10 -19.08 -19.92
N GLU A 529 -0.13 -19.94 -20.25
CA GLU A 529 1.27 -19.53 -20.50
C GLU A 529 1.41 -18.53 -21.65
N ALA A 530 0.56 -18.60 -22.68
CA ALA A 530 0.62 -17.67 -23.82
C ALA A 530 0.21 -16.24 -23.43
N ASP A 531 -0.86 -16.09 -22.65
CA ASP A 531 -1.31 -14.79 -22.13
C ASP A 531 -0.28 -14.21 -21.16
N GLN A 532 0.27 -15.08 -20.30
CA GLN A 532 1.30 -14.72 -19.33
C GLN A 532 2.59 -14.27 -20.03
N ALA A 533 3.00 -14.95 -21.11
CA ALA A 533 4.12 -14.56 -21.94
C ALA A 533 3.88 -13.23 -22.65
N ALA A 534 2.70 -13.03 -23.25
CA ALA A 534 2.34 -11.78 -23.92
C ALA A 534 2.34 -10.59 -22.94
N ALA A 535 1.79 -10.77 -21.74
CA ALA A 535 1.77 -9.74 -20.71
C ALA A 535 3.18 -9.45 -20.16
N CYS A 536 3.99 -10.48 -19.87
CA CYS A 536 5.38 -10.29 -19.43
C CYS A 536 6.23 -9.61 -20.51
N ALA A 537 6.05 -9.96 -21.79
CA ALA A 537 6.73 -9.33 -22.91
C ALA A 537 6.34 -7.87 -23.09
N ARG A 538 5.04 -7.50 -22.93
CA ARG A 538 4.60 -6.09 -22.91
C ARG A 538 5.28 -5.30 -21.79
N ILE A 539 5.28 -5.82 -20.55
CA ILE A 539 5.92 -5.18 -19.38
C ILE A 539 7.40 -4.87 -19.68
N ALA A 540 8.15 -5.88 -20.16
CA ALA A 540 9.57 -5.75 -20.47
C ALA A 540 9.87 -4.85 -21.69
N ALA A 541 8.98 -4.81 -22.69
CA ALA A 541 9.11 -3.93 -23.85
C ALA A 541 8.82 -2.46 -23.52
N ILE A 542 8.01 -2.18 -22.49
CA ILE A 542 7.70 -0.82 -22.04
C ILE A 542 8.76 -0.30 -21.08
N ALA A 543 9.07 -1.05 -20.01
CA ALA A 543 9.95 -0.60 -18.92
C ALA A 543 11.45 -0.75 -19.22
N THR A 544 11.90 -0.17 -20.33
CA THR A 544 13.29 -0.26 -20.82
C THR A 544 14.27 0.66 -20.08
N ALA A 545 13.78 1.65 -19.33
CA ALA A 545 14.57 2.63 -18.58
C ALA A 545 13.87 3.02 -17.24
N PRO A 546 14.58 3.62 -16.26
CA PRO A 546 13.99 3.98 -14.96
C PRO A 546 12.79 4.93 -15.08
N LEU A 547 11.73 4.68 -14.30
CA LEU A 547 10.53 5.51 -14.30
C LEU A 547 10.85 6.96 -13.86
N ALA A 548 10.42 7.90 -14.69
CA ALA A 548 10.57 9.35 -14.58
C ALA A 548 11.99 9.77 -14.16
N ALA A 549 12.99 9.39 -14.95
CA ALA A 549 14.40 9.58 -14.63
C ALA A 549 14.85 11.05 -14.55
N ASP A 550 14.03 12.01 -15.02
CA ASP A 550 14.28 13.46 -14.88
C ASP A 550 13.57 14.11 -13.67
N LEU A 551 12.77 13.35 -12.91
CA LEU A 551 12.19 13.81 -11.63
C LEU A 551 13.12 13.46 -10.46
N SER A 552 13.38 14.40 -9.56
CA SER A 552 14.20 14.18 -8.35
C SER A 552 13.39 14.04 -7.05
N HIS A 553 12.06 14.04 -7.15
CA HIS A 553 11.16 14.04 -5.99
C HIS A 553 11.01 12.66 -5.34
N LEU A 554 11.01 12.62 -4.01
CA LEU A 554 10.98 11.37 -3.23
C LEU A 554 9.69 10.54 -3.40
N TRP A 555 8.56 11.17 -3.77
CA TRP A 555 7.29 10.46 -4.02
C TRP A 555 7.34 9.58 -5.28
N ALA A 556 8.29 9.80 -6.20
CA ALA A 556 8.47 8.96 -7.39
C ALA A 556 9.22 7.65 -7.07
N GLU A 557 9.92 7.57 -5.94
CA GLU A 557 10.77 6.42 -5.60
C GLU A 557 9.98 5.12 -5.32
N PRO A 558 8.82 5.14 -4.61
CA PRO A 558 7.94 3.97 -4.52
C PRO A 558 7.42 3.49 -5.88
N LEU A 559 7.13 4.41 -6.81
CA LEU A 559 6.65 4.09 -8.16
C LEU A 559 7.75 3.44 -9.01
N ARG A 560 9.01 3.91 -8.89
CA ARG A 560 10.19 3.27 -9.48
C ARG A 560 10.40 1.86 -8.95
N GLU A 561 10.37 1.68 -7.64
CA GLU A 561 10.60 0.36 -7.05
C GLU A 561 9.46 -0.61 -7.39
N ALA A 562 8.20 -0.16 -7.43
CA ALA A 562 7.07 -0.96 -7.90
C ALA A 562 7.23 -1.40 -9.37
N THR A 563 7.48 -0.44 -10.28
CA THR A 563 7.69 -0.75 -11.71
C THR A 563 8.92 -1.62 -11.94
N ARG A 564 10.03 -1.41 -11.21
CA ARG A 564 11.22 -2.27 -11.24
C ARG A 564 10.88 -3.71 -10.80
N ARG A 565 10.16 -3.88 -9.68
CA ARG A 565 9.73 -5.20 -9.18
C ARG A 565 8.86 -5.97 -10.18
N ASP A 566 7.82 -5.32 -10.74
CA ASP A 566 6.95 -5.96 -11.73
C ASP A 566 7.72 -6.32 -13.02
N THR A 567 8.68 -5.48 -13.45
CA THR A 567 9.55 -5.73 -14.61
C THR A 567 10.50 -6.91 -14.39
N LEU A 568 11.17 -6.97 -13.22
CA LEU A 568 12.02 -8.09 -12.85
C LEU A 568 11.23 -9.41 -12.76
N GLY A 569 10.01 -9.36 -12.20
CA GLY A 569 9.11 -10.51 -12.13
C GLY A 569 8.61 -11.00 -13.50
N ALA A 570 8.47 -10.11 -14.47
CA ALA A 570 8.15 -10.46 -15.85
C ALA A 570 9.36 -11.11 -16.57
N LEU A 571 10.55 -10.51 -16.41
CA LEU A 571 11.80 -11.00 -17.03
C LEU A 571 12.23 -12.37 -16.50
N SER A 572 12.13 -12.60 -15.18
CA SER A 572 12.35 -13.92 -14.58
C SER A 572 11.39 -14.94 -15.20
N TRP A 573 10.09 -14.65 -15.23
CA TRP A 573 9.10 -15.59 -15.75
C TRP A 573 9.40 -16.00 -17.20
N LEU A 574 9.74 -15.04 -18.07
CA LEU A 574 10.12 -15.32 -19.47
C LEU A 574 11.40 -16.17 -19.59
N ALA A 575 12.42 -15.92 -18.75
CA ALA A 575 13.67 -16.67 -18.77
C ALA A 575 13.51 -18.12 -18.27
N ASP A 576 12.60 -18.31 -17.31
CA ASP A 576 12.24 -19.59 -16.73
C ASP A 576 11.28 -20.41 -17.65
N HIS A 577 10.48 -19.75 -18.51
CA HIS A 577 9.52 -20.37 -19.44
C HIS A 577 9.88 -20.16 -20.93
N PRO A 578 11.02 -20.71 -21.42
CA PRO A 578 11.54 -20.50 -22.78
C PRO A 578 10.71 -21.13 -23.92
N ALA A 579 9.65 -21.87 -23.57
CA ALA A 579 8.71 -22.44 -24.54
C ALA A 579 7.53 -21.49 -24.83
N ALA A 580 7.26 -20.55 -23.93
CA ALA A 580 6.14 -19.61 -24.02
C ALA A 580 6.52 -18.27 -24.70
N HIS A 581 7.81 -17.93 -24.74
CA HIS A 581 8.34 -16.78 -25.47
C HIS A 581 9.70 -17.08 -26.10
N ASP A 582 10.06 -16.38 -27.17
CA ASP A 582 11.34 -16.55 -27.86
C ASP A 582 12.54 -16.29 -26.91
N PRO A 583 13.44 -17.27 -26.69
CA PRO A 583 14.64 -17.08 -25.88
C PRO A 583 15.56 -15.97 -26.41
N ARG A 584 15.55 -15.66 -27.72
CA ARG A 584 16.37 -14.59 -28.31
C ARG A 584 15.82 -13.21 -27.96
N ALA A 585 14.51 -13.00 -28.10
CA ALA A 585 13.82 -11.80 -27.63
C ALA A 585 13.99 -11.60 -26.11
N THR A 586 13.78 -12.66 -25.31
CA THR A 586 13.98 -12.61 -23.85
C THR A 586 15.40 -12.19 -23.47
N LEU A 587 16.42 -12.71 -24.16
CA LEU A 587 17.81 -12.29 -23.95
C LEU A 587 18.01 -10.80 -24.25
N GLY A 588 17.49 -10.29 -25.37
CA GLY A 588 17.58 -8.85 -25.71
C GLY A 588 16.86 -7.92 -24.70
N MET A 589 15.76 -8.40 -24.11
CA MET A 589 15.08 -7.71 -23.00
C MET A 589 15.94 -7.71 -21.73
N LEU A 590 16.53 -8.84 -21.35
CA LEU A 590 17.44 -8.94 -20.20
C LEU A 590 18.73 -8.12 -20.38
N GLU A 591 19.34 -8.14 -21.57
CA GLU A 591 20.46 -7.27 -21.93
C GLU A 591 20.11 -5.78 -21.85
N THR A 592 18.83 -5.43 -21.95
CA THR A 592 18.35 -4.04 -21.76
C THR A 592 18.15 -3.74 -20.28
N ALA A 593 17.52 -4.64 -19.53
CA ALA A 593 17.36 -4.52 -18.08
C ALA A 593 18.71 -4.43 -17.35
N VAL A 594 19.73 -5.20 -17.78
CA VAL A 594 21.10 -5.17 -17.24
C VAL A 594 21.80 -3.82 -17.45
N LYS A 595 21.42 -3.02 -18.45
CA LYS A 595 21.95 -1.64 -18.62
C LYS A 595 21.34 -0.67 -17.60
N THR A 596 20.15 -1.00 -17.08
CA THR A 596 19.34 -0.18 -16.17
C THR A 596 19.53 -0.57 -14.70
N ASP A 597 19.69 -1.87 -14.38
CA ASP A 597 19.96 -2.40 -13.04
C ASP A 597 21.24 -3.28 -13.07
N PRO A 598 22.44 -2.69 -13.31
CA PRO A 598 23.66 -3.43 -13.63
C PRO A 598 24.27 -4.19 -12.45
N TYR A 599 23.86 -3.91 -11.21
CA TYR A 599 24.37 -4.56 -10.00
C TYR A 599 23.49 -5.74 -9.54
N ASN A 600 22.39 -6.01 -10.25
CA ASN A 600 21.44 -7.06 -9.93
C ASN A 600 21.88 -8.40 -10.54
N GLU A 601 22.63 -9.20 -9.77
CA GLU A 601 23.19 -10.48 -10.23
C GLU A 601 22.15 -11.45 -10.81
N GLN A 602 20.91 -11.43 -10.33
CA GLN A 602 19.87 -12.34 -10.82
C GLN A 602 19.58 -12.13 -12.31
N LEU A 603 19.62 -10.87 -12.80
CA LEU A 603 19.51 -10.59 -14.23
C LEU A 603 20.68 -11.21 -15.03
N TRP A 604 21.90 -11.07 -14.54
CA TRP A 604 23.10 -11.66 -15.17
C TRP A 604 23.05 -13.19 -15.17
N GLN A 605 22.54 -13.81 -14.10
CA GLN A 605 22.31 -15.26 -14.07
C GLN A 605 21.32 -15.71 -15.15
N TYR A 606 20.24 -14.96 -15.40
CA TYR A 606 19.31 -15.27 -16.51
C TYR A 606 19.96 -15.08 -17.89
N VAL A 607 20.74 -14.02 -18.10
CA VAL A 607 21.53 -13.83 -19.33
C VAL A 607 22.47 -15.01 -19.59
N LEU A 608 23.20 -15.48 -18.57
CA LEU A 608 24.08 -16.66 -18.66
C LEU A 608 23.28 -17.94 -18.99
N ARG A 609 22.14 -18.17 -18.31
CA ARG A 609 21.25 -19.32 -18.59
C ARG A 609 20.73 -19.30 -20.04
N LEU A 610 20.39 -18.13 -20.59
CA LEU A 610 19.90 -18.01 -21.96
C LEU A 610 20.99 -18.14 -23.03
N HIS A 611 22.18 -17.55 -22.85
CA HIS A 611 23.30 -17.79 -23.76
C HIS A 611 23.63 -19.29 -23.85
N ALA A 612 23.70 -20.00 -22.72
CA ALA A 612 23.93 -21.44 -22.70
C ALA A 612 22.79 -22.23 -23.39
N ARG A 613 21.53 -21.84 -23.19
CA ARG A 613 20.36 -22.44 -23.87
C ARG A 613 20.36 -22.19 -25.39
N LEU A 614 20.96 -21.09 -25.83
CA LEU A 614 21.13 -20.72 -27.25
C LEU A 614 22.42 -21.29 -27.88
N GLY A 615 23.25 -22.01 -27.12
CA GLY A 615 24.55 -22.54 -27.58
C GLY A 615 25.66 -21.48 -27.68
N GLU A 616 25.44 -20.25 -27.21
CA GLU A 616 26.38 -19.13 -27.26
C GLU A 616 27.43 -19.22 -26.13
N HIS A 617 28.08 -20.36 -25.98
CA HIS A 617 28.97 -20.64 -24.84
C HIS A 617 30.15 -19.63 -24.72
N ASP A 618 30.67 -19.16 -25.86
CA ASP A 618 31.69 -18.09 -25.90
C ASP A 618 31.23 -16.77 -25.25
N ALA A 619 29.92 -16.53 -25.16
CA ALA A 619 29.37 -15.34 -24.51
C ALA A 619 29.37 -15.45 -22.98
N LEU A 620 29.39 -16.65 -22.40
CA LEU A 620 29.31 -16.85 -20.95
C LEU A 620 30.47 -16.16 -20.21
N ASP A 621 31.69 -16.41 -20.66
CA ASP A 621 32.90 -15.83 -20.06
C ASP A 621 32.97 -14.31 -20.30
N ARG A 622 32.49 -13.81 -21.45
CA ARG A 622 32.43 -12.37 -21.75
C ARG A 622 31.42 -11.66 -20.85
N THR A 623 30.22 -12.20 -20.73
CA THR A 623 29.13 -11.66 -19.90
C THR A 623 29.53 -11.65 -18.42
N TYR A 624 30.10 -12.74 -17.92
CA TYR A 624 30.62 -12.82 -16.55
C TYR A 624 31.78 -11.82 -16.29
N ALA A 625 32.70 -11.64 -17.24
CA ALA A 625 33.77 -10.63 -17.14
C ALA A 625 33.29 -9.16 -17.25
N VAL A 626 32.03 -8.92 -17.65
CA VAL A 626 31.38 -7.60 -17.51
C VAL A 626 30.68 -7.49 -16.16
N LEU A 627 30.03 -8.55 -15.67
CA LEU A 627 29.48 -8.61 -14.31
C LEU A 627 30.55 -8.34 -13.24
N GLU A 628 31.68 -9.04 -13.27
CA GLU A 628 32.79 -8.83 -12.32
C GLU A 628 33.23 -7.37 -12.28
N ARG A 629 33.35 -6.74 -13.46
CA ARG A 629 33.71 -5.32 -13.60
C ARG A 629 32.64 -4.40 -13.01
N LYS A 630 31.36 -4.76 -13.15
CA LYS A 630 30.24 -3.97 -12.61
C LYS A 630 30.09 -4.09 -11.11
N LEU A 631 30.28 -5.26 -10.51
CA LEU A 631 30.30 -5.38 -9.06
C LEU A 631 31.55 -4.72 -8.45
N ALA A 632 32.68 -4.73 -9.16
CA ALA A 632 33.88 -4.00 -8.74
C ALA A 632 33.66 -2.48 -8.65
N GLU A 633 32.78 -1.88 -9.47
CA GLU A 633 32.40 -0.45 -9.36
C GLU A 633 31.73 -0.11 -8.00
N ILE A 634 31.17 -1.11 -7.30
CA ILE A 634 30.61 -0.99 -5.94
C ILE A 634 31.42 -1.75 -4.88
N ASN A 635 32.67 -2.14 -5.19
CA ASN A 635 33.58 -2.90 -4.31
C ASN A 635 33.03 -4.28 -3.86
N THR A 636 32.29 -4.95 -4.74
CA THR A 636 31.70 -6.29 -4.53
C THR A 636 32.25 -7.29 -5.57
N GLU A 637 32.25 -8.58 -5.25
CA GLU A 637 32.59 -9.69 -6.18
C GLU A 637 31.33 -10.54 -6.45
N PRO A 638 31.20 -11.24 -7.60
CA PRO A 638 30.03 -12.07 -7.90
C PRO A 638 29.76 -13.12 -6.84
N ASP A 639 28.49 -13.34 -6.52
CA ASP A 639 28.06 -14.28 -5.50
C ASP A 639 28.51 -15.72 -5.78
N GLN A 640 28.57 -16.52 -4.72
CA GLN A 640 29.01 -17.92 -4.83
C GLN A 640 28.08 -18.73 -5.77
N GLU A 641 26.78 -18.42 -5.77
CA GLU A 641 25.79 -19.02 -6.68
C GLU A 641 26.09 -18.69 -8.15
N THR A 642 26.37 -17.42 -8.48
CA THR A 642 26.66 -17.00 -9.86
C THR A 642 27.93 -17.65 -10.39
N ARG A 643 28.96 -17.82 -9.54
CA ARG A 643 30.18 -18.59 -9.87
C ARG A 643 29.89 -20.07 -10.08
N GLN A 644 29.11 -20.70 -9.20
CA GLN A 644 28.70 -22.10 -9.35
C GLN A 644 27.85 -22.35 -10.60
N LEU A 645 26.96 -21.42 -10.95
CA LEU A 645 26.16 -21.43 -12.18
C LEU A 645 27.06 -21.42 -13.41
N LEU A 646 28.02 -20.49 -13.50
CA LEU A 646 28.94 -20.40 -14.63
C LEU A 646 29.74 -21.70 -14.80
N ASP A 647 30.31 -22.24 -13.71
CA ASP A 647 31.06 -23.48 -13.76
C ASP A 647 30.18 -24.71 -14.04
N HIS A 648 28.88 -24.67 -13.73
CA HIS A 648 27.92 -25.68 -14.18
C HIS A 648 27.69 -25.58 -15.70
N LEU A 649 27.33 -24.40 -16.21
CA LEU A 649 27.06 -24.18 -17.64
C LEU A 649 28.28 -24.52 -18.52
N ARG A 650 29.50 -24.17 -18.09
CA ARG A 650 30.76 -24.56 -18.73
C ARG A 650 30.97 -26.08 -18.78
N ARG A 651 30.50 -26.83 -17.78
CA ARG A 651 30.64 -28.30 -17.70
C ARG A 651 29.58 -29.05 -18.51
N THR A 652 28.36 -28.54 -18.58
CA THR A 652 27.28 -29.12 -19.42
C THR A 652 27.56 -29.00 -20.93
N THR A 653 28.67 -28.37 -21.31
CA THR A 653 29.18 -28.24 -22.69
C THR A 653 30.28 -29.27 -23.04
N ARG A 654 30.64 -30.17 -22.11
CA ARG A 654 31.69 -31.19 -22.29
C ARG A 654 31.15 -32.61 -22.09
#